data_AF-A0A9P7YT93-F1
#
_entry.id   AF-A0A9P7YT93-F1
#
_cell.length_a   1.000
_cell.length_b   1.000
_cell.length_c   1.000
_cell.angle_alpha   90.00
_cell.angle_beta   90.00
_cell.angle_gamma   90.00
#
_symmetry.space_group_name_H-M   'P 1'
#
loop_
_entity.id
_entity.type
_entity.pdbx_description
1 polymer ?
#
loop_
_entity_poly.entity_id
_entity_poly.type
_entity_poly.pdbx_seq_one_letter_code
_entity_poly.pdbx_strand_id
1 'polypeptide(L)'
;MSFSLRLGTPFNLVKNAIQVASAGPVLECFQVYQPVLFPSGAVDETIQSDGSENTTTIGPTDSTASCQTLLMEHSFGFSYGIPFVGNYVPPKCKFNRVTMNFTVTSRGRQFDRLALMYFNDTEVWRTSTAEPTTNGIRWEYIKDMTEYLYFWNSPQTLIFDLGNLIDDTYTGFFNTTLTATFFTSDETTSPASLILPISARKGSSNSASVFMLPSDTALNTISFPMNANRAVFSVSACGQGTEEFWWANVLQSDTDSFVPVAGTLYGYSPFREVQVLIDGQLAGVNWPFPTIFTGGIVPGLWRPIVGMDAFDLKEHEIDITPWLPILCDGKQHSFEVRVVGIEDDGKTSGSLTQSVGDSWYVTGKIFIWQDSAKSITVGSPPTVLLPAPVVSISQTITKSGTGANETLEYTTDVTRTLSISSKIITQSGSRLVTWTQNLSVKNYGLITLFGAVQVNHQTTSGIDQSTGGLYYKREYTYPLFTDTTYLSDPISGNFTIDATVNRGLSLAYQGTPVHPTGLQPFAHLSHSKSLYSSFTGTSLNSVQNGTAHYFGSPSTRTSSGYGSTDQDFVFKGISSGNGGSRELYRRSVEAVNGSVVRDVESIVGVQVRFYNRRPRTAIRQERDTITPKESPRRGLGRGPGRVKEVLIQSGN
;
A
#
# COMPACT_ATOMS: atom_id res chain seq x y z
N MET A 1 0.50 -11.52 -70.79
CA MET A 1 1.00 -12.91 -70.87
C MET A 1 0.70 -13.59 -69.55
N SER A 2 0.10 -14.78 -69.64
CA SER A 2 -0.40 -15.62 -68.54
C SER A 2 0.73 -16.44 -67.88
N PHE A 3 0.35 -17.13 -66.79
CA PHE A 3 0.98 -18.23 -66.04
C PHE A 3 1.84 -17.81 -64.83
N SER A 4 1.76 -18.44 -63.66
CA SER A 4 0.93 -19.53 -63.12
C SER A 4 1.16 -19.58 -61.61
N LEU A 5 0.13 -19.95 -60.84
CA LEU A 5 0.29 -20.38 -59.44
C LEU A 5 1.24 -21.59 -59.33
N ARG A 6 2.07 -21.58 -58.28
CA ARG A 6 2.54 -22.80 -57.60
C ARG A 6 2.33 -22.64 -56.10
N LEU A 7 1.49 -23.52 -55.57
CA LEU A 7 1.31 -23.80 -54.14
C LEU A 7 2.61 -24.38 -53.59
N GLY A 8 3.20 -23.70 -52.60
CA GLY A 8 4.29 -24.19 -51.77
C GLY A 8 3.79 -24.40 -50.34
N THR A 9 4.05 -25.60 -49.83
CA THR A 9 3.84 -26.16 -48.48
C THR A 9 3.83 -25.18 -47.29
N PRO A 10 3.02 -25.43 -46.24
CA PRO A 10 2.97 -24.60 -45.04
C PRO A 10 4.28 -24.72 -44.27
N PHE A 11 4.89 -23.57 -43.96
CA PHE A 11 5.97 -23.47 -42.98
C PHE A 11 5.43 -23.91 -41.61
N ASN A 12 5.79 -25.13 -41.19
CA ASN A 12 5.72 -25.54 -39.81
C ASN A 12 6.63 -24.60 -38.99
N LEU A 13 6.01 -23.69 -38.22
CA LEU A 13 6.68 -23.02 -37.10
C LEU A 13 7.08 -24.10 -36.10
N VAL A 14 8.32 -24.57 -36.23
CA VAL A 14 8.98 -25.38 -35.21
C VAL A 14 9.00 -24.53 -33.93
N LYS A 15 8.14 -24.91 -32.97
CA LYS A 15 8.29 -24.57 -31.55
C LYS A 15 9.68 -25.04 -31.12
N ASN A 16 10.69 -24.19 -31.27
CA ASN A 16 11.93 -24.37 -30.56
C ASN A 16 11.64 -24.05 -29.09
N ALA A 17 11.27 -25.11 -28.36
CA ALA A 17 11.43 -25.20 -26.94
C ALA A 17 12.92 -24.94 -26.66
N ILE A 18 13.24 -23.72 -26.24
CA ILE A 18 14.49 -23.46 -25.55
C ILE A 18 14.46 -24.40 -24.34
N GLN A 19 15.39 -25.36 -24.31
CA GLN A 19 15.67 -26.16 -23.13
C GLN A 19 15.95 -25.17 -21.99
N VAL A 20 14.97 -25.06 -21.09
CA VAL A 20 15.14 -24.40 -19.79
C VAL A 20 16.17 -25.24 -19.07
N ALA A 21 17.42 -24.75 -19.04
CA ALA A 21 18.44 -25.25 -18.13
C ALA A 21 17.80 -25.29 -16.73
N SER A 22 17.91 -26.42 -16.04
CA SER A 22 17.20 -26.68 -14.78
C SER A 22 17.45 -25.53 -13.79
N ALA A 23 16.45 -24.66 -13.64
CA ALA A 23 16.50 -23.56 -12.71
C ALA A 23 16.51 -24.13 -11.29
N GLY A 24 17.26 -23.50 -10.39
CA GLY A 24 17.03 -23.69 -8.95
C GLY A 24 15.57 -23.38 -8.58
N PRO A 25 15.13 -23.77 -7.37
CA PRO A 25 13.78 -23.42 -6.91
C PRO A 25 13.58 -21.89 -6.97
N VAL A 26 12.37 -21.46 -7.36
CA VAL A 26 11.99 -20.04 -7.31
C VAL A 26 11.99 -19.56 -5.87
N LEU A 27 12.22 -18.26 -5.65
CA LEU A 27 12.09 -17.63 -4.35
C LEU A 27 10.61 -17.33 -4.10
N GLU A 28 10.01 -17.96 -3.09
CA GLU A 28 8.68 -17.57 -2.61
C GLU A 28 8.85 -16.25 -1.83
N CYS A 29 8.07 -15.22 -2.17
CA CYS A 29 8.05 -13.94 -1.48
C CYS A 29 6.68 -13.76 -0.84
N PHE A 30 6.64 -13.14 0.34
CA PHE A 30 5.40 -13.05 1.12
C PHE A 30 5.32 -11.78 1.92
N GLN A 31 4.08 -11.35 2.19
CA GLN A 31 3.77 -10.33 3.19
C GLN A 31 3.31 -11.05 4.47
N VAL A 32 3.72 -10.55 5.64
CA VAL A 32 3.14 -11.02 6.91
C VAL A 32 1.84 -10.28 7.17
N TYR A 33 0.74 -11.00 7.31
CA TYR A 33 -0.60 -10.47 7.65
C TYR A 33 -1.38 -11.49 8.49
N GLN A 34 -2.52 -11.08 9.03
CA GLN A 34 -3.39 -11.99 9.80
C GLN A 34 -4.12 -12.99 8.88
N PRO A 35 -4.48 -14.19 9.37
CA PRO A 35 -5.16 -15.20 8.57
C PRO A 35 -6.48 -14.71 7.98
N VAL A 36 -6.83 -15.21 6.80
CA VAL A 36 -8.07 -14.86 6.08
C VAL A 36 -9.04 -16.02 6.10
N LEU A 37 -10.34 -15.71 6.21
CA LEU A 37 -11.38 -16.73 6.21
C LEU A 37 -11.52 -17.30 4.79
N PHE A 38 -11.46 -18.61 4.70
CA PHE A 38 -11.64 -19.38 3.47
C PHE A 38 -12.61 -20.55 3.73
N PRO A 39 -13.19 -21.19 2.70
CA PRO A 39 -14.11 -22.33 2.91
C PRO A 39 -13.52 -23.50 3.72
N SER A 40 -12.20 -23.65 3.74
CA SER A 40 -11.50 -24.68 4.53
C SER A 40 -11.17 -24.24 5.97
N GLY A 41 -11.37 -22.97 6.32
CA GLY A 41 -11.05 -22.38 7.62
C GLY A 41 -10.13 -21.17 7.51
N ALA A 42 -9.31 -20.94 8.53
CA ALA A 42 -8.31 -19.88 8.54
C ALA A 42 -7.12 -20.26 7.64
N VAL A 43 -6.86 -19.44 6.63
CA VAL A 43 -5.78 -19.64 5.65
C VAL A 43 -4.74 -18.53 5.78
N ASP A 44 -3.47 -18.92 5.67
CA ASP A 44 -2.33 -18.01 5.68
C ASP A 44 -1.17 -18.60 4.85
N GLU A 45 -0.26 -17.75 4.40
CA GLU A 45 0.99 -18.16 3.77
C GLU A 45 2.03 -18.52 4.84
N THR A 46 2.49 -19.77 4.86
CA THR A 46 3.30 -20.30 5.95
C THR A 46 4.49 -21.11 5.45
N ILE A 47 5.57 -21.08 6.24
CA ILE A 47 6.77 -21.87 6.02
C ILE A 47 6.59 -23.26 6.63
N GLN A 48 6.63 -24.29 5.79
CA GLN A 48 6.54 -25.68 6.19
C GLN A 48 7.85 -26.17 6.82
N SER A 49 7.78 -27.28 7.55
CA SER A 49 8.95 -27.86 8.25
C SER A 49 10.11 -28.27 7.33
N ASP A 50 9.83 -28.54 6.04
CA ASP A 50 10.85 -28.84 5.04
C ASP A 50 11.52 -27.56 4.47
N GLY A 51 10.95 -26.39 4.77
CA GLY A 51 11.35 -25.08 4.28
C GLY A 51 10.64 -24.66 2.98
N SER A 52 9.64 -25.41 2.52
CA SER A 52 8.75 -24.97 1.45
C SER A 52 7.76 -23.92 1.98
N GLU A 53 7.46 -22.91 1.17
CA GLU A 53 6.50 -21.87 1.53
C GLU A 53 5.23 -22.12 0.72
N ASN A 54 4.08 -22.15 1.38
CA ASN A 54 2.79 -22.41 0.74
C ASN A 54 1.65 -21.73 1.49
N THR A 55 0.67 -21.23 0.76
CA THR A 55 -0.63 -20.86 1.32
C THR A 55 -1.36 -22.13 1.78
N THR A 56 -1.63 -22.24 3.09
CA THR A 56 -2.29 -23.42 3.66
C THR A 56 -3.33 -23.07 4.70
N THR A 57 -4.19 -24.03 5.03
CA THR A 57 -5.14 -23.89 6.13
C THR A 57 -4.43 -24.13 7.46
N ILE A 58 -4.26 -23.07 8.25
CA ILE A 58 -3.60 -23.13 9.56
C ILE A 58 -4.61 -23.33 10.72
N GLY A 59 -5.90 -23.10 10.45
CA GLY A 59 -6.99 -23.34 11.40
C GLY A 59 -8.18 -23.98 10.67
N PRO A 60 -8.24 -25.32 10.55
CA PRO A 60 -9.27 -25.98 9.77
C PRO A 60 -10.65 -25.88 10.45
N THR A 61 -11.68 -25.77 9.62
CA THR A 61 -13.09 -25.81 10.03
C THR A 61 -13.85 -26.80 9.16
N ASP A 62 -15.11 -27.08 9.50
CA ASP A 62 -15.98 -27.85 8.61
C ASP A 62 -16.07 -27.12 7.26
N SER A 63 -15.75 -27.85 6.19
CA SER A 63 -15.71 -27.25 4.85
C SER A 63 -17.08 -26.74 4.45
N THR A 64 -17.16 -25.49 4.04
CA THR A 64 -18.40 -24.91 3.49
C THR A 64 -18.45 -25.08 1.98
N ALA A 65 -19.65 -25.28 1.44
CA ALA A 65 -19.86 -25.30 0.01
C ALA A 65 -19.44 -23.94 -0.58
N SER A 66 -18.64 -23.98 -1.65
CA SER A 66 -18.13 -22.80 -2.31
C SER A 66 -18.15 -22.97 -3.82
N CYS A 67 -18.04 -21.85 -4.53
CA CYS A 67 -17.75 -21.85 -5.96
C CYS A 67 -16.61 -20.88 -6.25
N GLN A 68 -15.85 -21.16 -7.32
CA GLN A 68 -14.68 -20.36 -7.70
C GLN A 68 -14.84 -19.84 -9.12
N THR A 69 -14.38 -18.61 -9.34
CA THR A 69 -14.32 -17.97 -10.65
C THR A 69 -12.90 -17.51 -10.93
N LEU A 70 -12.38 -17.83 -12.11
CA LEU A 70 -11.16 -17.21 -12.64
C LEU A 70 -11.49 -15.78 -13.10
N LEU A 71 -10.86 -14.80 -12.48
CA LEU A 71 -11.06 -13.38 -12.79
C LEU A 71 -10.06 -12.89 -13.84
N MET A 72 -8.82 -13.34 -13.74
CA MET A 72 -7.74 -12.97 -14.65
C MET A 72 -6.70 -14.10 -14.71
N GLU A 73 -6.25 -14.42 -15.91
CA GLU A 73 -5.00 -15.11 -16.17
C GLU A 73 -4.27 -14.30 -17.24
N HIS A 74 -3.18 -13.65 -16.88
CA HIS A 74 -2.54 -12.68 -17.77
C HIS A 74 -1.03 -12.55 -17.52
N SER A 75 -0.28 -12.24 -18.58
CA SER A 75 1.16 -11.98 -18.52
C SER A 75 1.43 -10.52 -18.87
N PHE A 76 1.88 -9.75 -17.89
CA PHE A 76 2.21 -8.34 -18.04
C PHE A 76 3.68 -8.18 -18.43
N GLY A 77 3.92 -7.78 -19.68
CA GLY A 77 5.26 -7.49 -20.22
C GLY A 77 5.36 -6.11 -20.87
N PHE A 78 4.48 -5.82 -21.84
CA PHE A 78 4.40 -4.53 -22.53
C PHE A 78 3.04 -3.87 -22.25
N SER A 79 2.78 -3.57 -20.99
CA SER A 79 1.43 -3.26 -20.48
C SER A 79 1.24 -1.84 -19.99
N TYR A 80 2.22 -0.95 -20.18
CA TYR A 80 2.03 0.48 -19.87
C TYR A 80 0.85 1.08 -20.63
N GLY A 81 -0.15 1.58 -19.90
CA GLY A 81 -1.38 2.12 -20.46
C GLY A 81 -2.28 1.07 -21.13
N ILE A 82 -1.99 -0.22 -20.96
CA ILE A 82 -2.73 -1.34 -21.55
C ILE A 82 -3.05 -2.33 -20.42
N PRO A 83 -4.07 -2.05 -19.59
CA PRO A 83 -4.46 -2.95 -18.51
C PRO A 83 -5.08 -4.23 -19.05
N PHE A 84 -5.14 -5.27 -18.21
CA PHE A 84 -6.04 -6.39 -18.47
C PHE A 84 -7.49 -5.93 -18.31
N VAL A 85 -8.36 -6.32 -19.24
CA VAL A 85 -9.79 -6.05 -19.16
C VAL A 85 -10.57 -7.34 -19.35
N GLY A 86 -11.40 -7.66 -18.36
CA GLY A 86 -12.24 -8.85 -18.32
C GLY A 86 -13.68 -8.51 -17.96
N ASN A 87 -14.60 -9.42 -18.28
CA ASN A 87 -16.00 -9.31 -17.85
C ASN A 87 -16.21 -10.26 -16.67
N TYR A 88 -16.57 -9.70 -15.52
CA TYR A 88 -17.03 -10.47 -14.38
C TYR A 88 -18.54 -10.69 -14.46
N VAL A 89 -18.98 -11.93 -14.25
CA VAL A 89 -20.39 -12.29 -14.11
C VAL A 89 -20.57 -13.04 -12.78
N PRO A 90 -21.53 -12.66 -11.93
CA PRO A 90 -21.78 -13.34 -10.66
C PRO A 90 -22.03 -14.84 -10.84
N PRO A 91 -21.44 -15.71 -10.00
CA PRO A 91 -21.69 -17.13 -10.09
C PRO A 91 -23.12 -17.47 -9.63
N LYS A 92 -23.60 -18.65 -10.02
CA LYS A 92 -24.95 -19.13 -9.63
C LYS A 92 -25.03 -19.63 -8.18
N CYS A 93 -23.90 -19.79 -7.50
CA CYS A 93 -23.89 -20.27 -6.12
C CYS A 93 -24.36 -19.15 -5.17
N LYS A 94 -24.94 -19.53 -4.02
CA LYS A 94 -25.26 -18.56 -2.97
C LYS A 94 -23.98 -18.17 -2.25
N PHE A 95 -23.82 -16.89 -1.93
CA PHE A 95 -22.68 -16.39 -1.17
C PHE A 95 -23.06 -15.15 -0.36
N ASN A 96 -22.37 -14.98 0.77
CA ASN A 96 -22.31 -13.72 1.52
C ASN A 96 -20.86 -13.36 1.91
N ARG A 97 -19.89 -14.09 1.35
CA ARG A 97 -18.45 -13.88 1.49
C ARG A 97 -17.77 -14.08 0.15
N VAL A 98 -16.74 -13.27 -0.08
CA VAL A 98 -15.88 -13.39 -1.26
C VAL A 98 -14.44 -13.21 -0.82
N THR A 99 -13.59 -14.17 -1.16
CA THR A 99 -12.14 -14.10 -0.92
C THR A 99 -11.42 -14.25 -2.25
N MET A 100 -10.49 -13.34 -2.55
CA MET A 100 -9.63 -13.43 -3.72
C MET A 100 -8.31 -14.11 -3.38
N ASN A 101 -7.76 -14.79 -4.38
CA ASN A 101 -6.41 -15.31 -4.38
C ASN A 101 -5.68 -14.78 -5.63
N PHE A 102 -4.58 -14.06 -5.41
CA PHE A 102 -3.69 -13.59 -6.46
C PHE A 102 -2.34 -14.30 -6.37
N THR A 103 -2.02 -15.08 -7.40
CA THR A 103 -0.73 -15.74 -7.56
C THR A 103 0.05 -15.06 -8.66
N VAL A 104 1.32 -14.74 -8.40
CA VAL A 104 2.21 -14.11 -9.37
C VAL A 104 3.52 -14.86 -9.46
N THR A 105 4.03 -15.03 -10.67
CA THR A 105 5.40 -15.48 -10.92
C THR A 105 6.12 -14.50 -11.83
N SER A 106 7.42 -14.29 -11.59
CA SER A 106 8.25 -13.43 -12.43
C SER A 106 9.69 -13.92 -12.40
N ARG A 107 10.41 -13.79 -13.52
CA ARG A 107 11.79 -14.27 -13.65
C ARG A 107 12.63 -13.31 -14.48
N GLY A 108 13.84 -13.05 -14.01
CA GLY A 108 14.76 -12.12 -14.64
C GLY A 108 14.80 -10.81 -13.88
N ARG A 109 15.18 -9.72 -14.57
CA ARG A 109 15.32 -8.40 -13.95
C ARG A 109 14.06 -7.58 -14.15
N GLN A 110 13.50 -7.04 -13.06
CA GLN A 110 12.40 -6.08 -13.10
C GLN A 110 12.35 -5.30 -11.78
N PHE A 111 11.84 -4.07 -11.82
CA PHE A 111 11.49 -3.34 -10.60
C PHE A 111 10.12 -3.78 -10.08
N ASP A 112 9.79 -3.41 -8.85
CA ASP A 112 8.43 -3.54 -8.38
C ASP A 112 7.48 -2.63 -9.15
N ARG A 113 6.25 -3.10 -9.35
CA ARG A 113 5.23 -2.42 -10.13
C ARG A 113 3.99 -2.26 -9.28
N LEU A 114 3.52 -1.01 -9.19
CA LEU A 114 2.19 -0.72 -8.66
C LEU A 114 1.14 -1.34 -9.60
N ALA A 115 0.13 -1.96 -9.01
CA ALA A 115 -1.02 -2.48 -9.72
C ALA A 115 -2.33 -2.08 -9.02
N LEU A 116 -3.35 -1.85 -9.84
CA LEU A 116 -4.66 -1.36 -9.41
C LEU A 116 -5.77 -2.19 -10.06
N MET A 117 -6.68 -2.70 -9.24
CA MET A 117 -7.86 -3.45 -9.68
C MET A 117 -9.12 -2.59 -9.52
N TYR A 118 -9.93 -2.56 -10.58
CA TYR A 118 -11.20 -1.85 -10.62
C TYR A 118 -12.36 -2.78 -10.96
N PHE A 119 -13.52 -2.48 -10.36
CA PHE A 119 -14.81 -2.80 -10.94
C PHE A 119 -15.42 -1.54 -11.55
N ASN A 120 -15.55 -1.55 -12.87
CA ASN A 120 -15.84 -0.37 -13.69
C ASN A 120 -14.85 0.76 -13.34
N ASP A 121 -15.33 1.83 -12.70
CA ASP A 121 -14.54 2.99 -12.30
C ASP A 121 -14.14 2.97 -10.81
N THR A 122 -14.49 1.94 -10.05
CA THR A 122 -14.24 1.86 -8.60
C THR A 122 -13.03 1.00 -8.32
N GLU A 123 -11.98 1.61 -7.75
CA GLU A 123 -10.82 0.85 -7.25
C GLU A 123 -11.24 -0.02 -6.07
N VAL A 124 -10.97 -1.31 -6.17
CA VAL A 124 -11.27 -2.31 -5.11
C VAL A 124 -10.02 -2.89 -4.48
N TRP A 125 -8.85 -2.75 -5.13
CA TRP A 125 -7.58 -3.21 -4.58
C TRP A 125 -6.39 -2.49 -5.22
N ARG A 126 -5.41 -2.13 -4.38
CA ARG A 126 -4.12 -1.59 -4.79
C ARG A 126 -3.00 -2.43 -4.18
N THR A 127 -2.06 -2.84 -5.02
CA THR A 127 -0.97 -3.77 -4.66
C THR A 127 0.32 -3.36 -5.35
N SER A 128 1.47 -3.85 -4.87
CA SER A 128 2.76 -3.76 -5.54
C SER A 128 3.39 -5.13 -5.65
N THR A 129 4.08 -5.41 -6.76
CA THR A 129 4.73 -6.70 -6.99
C THR A 129 6.01 -6.86 -6.17
N ALA A 130 6.38 -8.09 -5.80
CA ALA A 130 7.76 -8.38 -5.42
C ALA A 130 8.71 -8.25 -6.62
N GLU A 131 9.91 -7.69 -6.41
CA GLU A 131 10.95 -7.63 -7.43
C GLU A 131 11.54 -9.04 -7.70
N PRO A 132 11.57 -9.52 -8.96
CA PRO A 132 12.09 -10.84 -9.29
C PRO A 132 13.60 -10.97 -9.09
N THR A 133 14.06 -12.22 -9.07
CA THR A 133 15.46 -12.62 -9.15
C THR A 133 15.74 -13.28 -10.50
N THR A 134 17.02 -13.51 -10.80
CA THR A 134 17.43 -14.28 -11.99
C THR A 134 16.88 -15.72 -11.98
N ASN A 135 16.74 -16.33 -10.81
CA ASN A 135 16.14 -17.66 -10.64
C ASN A 135 14.60 -17.64 -10.64
N GLY A 136 14.01 -16.46 -10.51
CA GLY A 136 12.57 -16.23 -10.47
C GLY A 136 12.01 -16.21 -9.07
N ILE A 137 10.83 -15.61 -8.96
CA ILE A 137 10.02 -15.50 -7.76
C ILE A 137 8.63 -16.08 -7.99
N ARG A 138 7.97 -16.44 -6.90
CA ARG A 138 6.53 -16.64 -6.81
C ARG A 138 6.03 -15.93 -5.55
N TRP A 139 4.80 -15.44 -5.58
CA TRP A 139 4.11 -14.99 -4.37
C TRP A 139 2.61 -15.18 -4.52
N GLU A 140 1.93 -15.32 -3.40
CA GLU A 140 0.50 -15.51 -3.31
C GLU A 140 -0.09 -14.56 -2.26
N TYR A 141 -1.22 -13.91 -2.57
CA TYR A 141 -1.90 -13.06 -1.60
C TYR A 141 -3.39 -13.39 -1.54
N ILE A 142 -3.88 -13.65 -0.33
CA ILE A 142 -5.28 -13.95 -0.06
C ILE A 142 -5.94 -12.71 0.55
N LYS A 143 -7.00 -12.19 -0.09
CA LYS A 143 -7.68 -10.96 0.35
C LYS A 143 -9.18 -11.20 0.53
N ASP A 144 -9.72 -10.87 1.70
CA ASP A 144 -11.17 -10.77 1.89
C ASP A 144 -11.69 -9.56 1.11
N MET A 145 -12.73 -9.77 0.31
CA MET A 145 -13.36 -8.79 -0.58
C MET A 145 -14.85 -8.63 -0.29
N THR A 146 -15.31 -9.06 0.88
CA THR A 146 -16.73 -9.10 1.26
C THR A 146 -17.37 -7.71 1.36
N GLU A 147 -16.62 -6.68 1.70
CA GLU A 147 -17.08 -5.28 1.73
C GLU A 147 -17.61 -4.80 0.36
N TYR A 148 -17.16 -5.43 -0.72
CA TYR A 148 -17.55 -5.12 -2.10
C TYR A 148 -18.71 -5.98 -2.63
N LEU A 149 -19.50 -6.61 -1.76
CA LEU A 149 -20.67 -7.42 -2.17
C LEU A 149 -21.63 -6.69 -3.11
N TYR A 150 -21.71 -5.35 -3.05
CA TYR A 150 -22.43 -4.53 -4.03
C TYR A 150 -22.03 -4.86 -5.49
N PHE A 151 -20.72 -4.95 -5.75
CA PHE A 151 -20.20 -5.27 -7.09
C PHE A 151 -20.28 -6.76 -7.41
N TRP A 152 -19.99 -7.63 -6.44
CA TRP A 152 -20.02 -9.08 -6.65
C TRP A 152 -21.41 -9.63 -7.00
N ASN A 153 -22.49 -8.92 -6.66
CA ASN A 153 -23.86 -9.31 -6.97
C ASN A 153 -24.36 -8.89 -8.35
N SER A 154 -23.54 -8.20 -9.17
CA SER A 154 -23.92 -7.80 -10.53
C SER A 154 -22.75 -7.89 -11.51
N PRO A 155 -22.99 -8.03 -12.82
CA PRO A 155 -21.92 -8.02 -13.81
C PRO A 155 -21.06 -6.75 -13.73
N GLN A 156 -19.74 -6.90 -13.82
CA GLN A 156 -18.79 -5.78 -13.79
C GLN A 156 -17.80 -5.90 -14.94
N THR A 157 -17.29 -4.75 -15.39
CA THR A 157 -16.02 -4.72 -16.12
C THR A 157 -14.89 -4.78 -15.09
N LEU A 158 -14.09 -5.83 -15.13
CA LEU A 158 -12.87 -5.95 -14.32
C LEU A 158 -11.72 -5.34 -15.11
N ILE A 159 -11.05 -4.35 -14.53
CA ILE A 159 -9.84 -3.75 -15.09
C ILE A 159 -8.71 -3.98 -14.10
N PHE A 160 -7.62 -4.59 -14.54
CA PHE A 160 -6.42 -4.80 -13.73
C PHE A 160 -5.24 -4.14 -14.42
N ASP A 161 -4.84 -2.99 -13.90
CA ASP A 161 -3.74 -2.19 -14.42
C ASP A 161 -2.44 -2.57 -13.70
N LEU A 162 -1.47 -3.07 -14.46
CA LEU A 162 -0.11 -3.34 -14.00
C LEU A 162 0.83 -2.92 -15.12
N GLY A 163 1.37 -1.71 -15.03
CA GLY A 163 2.28 -1.16 -16.02
C GLY A 163 3.64 -1.85 -15.97
N ASN A 164 3.99 -2.55 -17.04
CA ASN A 164 5.29 -3.19 -17.19
C ASN A 164 5.90 -2.89 -18.57
N LEU A 165 7.24 -2.93 -18.62
CA LEU A 165 8.01 -2.80 -19.84
C LEU A 165 9.10 -3.88 -19.87
N ILE A 166 9.28 -4.48 -21.04
CA ILE A 166 10.36 -5.43 -21.32
C ILE A 166 11.34 -4.83 -22.33
N ASP A 167 12.63 -4.90 -22.03
CA ASP A 167 13.73 -4.54 -22.92
C ASP A 167 14.99 -5.37 -22.59
N ASP A 168 16.15 -4.99 -23.15
CA ASP A 168 17.43 -5.69 -22.92
C ASP A 168 17.91 -5.63 -21.47
N THR A 169 17.35 -4.72 -20.66
CA THR A 169 17.65 -4.54 -19.23
C THR A 169 16.58 -5.17 -18.35
N TYR A 170 15.32 -4.90 -18.62
CA TYR A 170 14.17 -5.34 -17.85
C TYR A 170 13.52 -6.53 -18.56
N THR A 171 13.80 -7.75 -18.10
CA THR A 171 13.40 -8.98 -18.78
C THR A 171 12.27 -9.72 -18.07
N GLY A 172 11.85 -9.25 -16.89
CA GLY A 172 10.86 -9.91 -16.04
C GLY A 172 9.42 -9.60 -16.43
N PHE A 173 8.74 -10.60 -16.98
CA PHE A 173 7.28 -10.63 -17.13
C PHE A 173 6.63 -10.99 -15.80
N PHE A 174 5.52 -10.34 -15.47
CA PHE A 174 4.66 -10.77 -14.36
C PHE A 174 3.53 -11.65 -14.90
N ASN A 175 3.65 -12.95 -14.70
CA ASN A 175 2.59 -13.90 -15.01
C ASN A 175 1.68 -14.01 -13.79
N THR A 176 0.39 -13.80 -14.00
CA THR A 176 -0.57 -13.59 -12.93
C THR A 176 -1.80 -14.47 -13.09
N THR A 177 -2.30 -14.97 -11.97
CA THR A 177 -3.58 -15.67 -11.87
C THR A 177 -4.35 -15.07 -10.71
N LEU A 178 -5.55 -14.55 -10.98
CA LEU A 178 -6.47 -14.00 -9.98
C LEU A 178 -7.76 -14.81 -9.99
N THR A 179 -8.13 -15.35 -8.83
CA THR A 179 -9.38 -16.08 -8.64
C THR A 179 -10.20 -15.48 -7.50
N ALA A 180 -11.52 -15.62 -7.57
CA ALA A 180 -12.43 -15.30 -6.47
C ALA A 180 -13.20 -16.55 -6.04
N THR A 181 -13.22 -16.79 -4.74
CA THR A 181 -13.94 -17.89 -4.09
C THR A 181 -15.14 -17.32 -3.35
N PHE A 182 -16.32 -17.81 -3.69
CA PHE A 182 -17.63 -17.38 -3.19
C PHE A 182 -18.19 -18.45 -2.26
N PHE A 183 -18.59 -18.06 -1.05
CA PHE A 183 -19.09 -18.99 -0.04
C PHE A 183 -20.03 -18.31 0.95
N THR A 184 -20.66 -19.12 1.80
CA THR A 184 -21.52 -18.64 2.89
C THR A 184 -20.87 -18.85 4.24
N SER A 185 -21.05 -17.89 5.14
CA SER A 185 -20.76 -17.98 6.57
C SER A 185 -21.97 -17.51 7.39
N ASP A 186 -22.14 -18.05 8.60
CA ASP A 186 -23.19 -17.65 9.55
C ASP A 186 -23.03 -16.21 10.04
N GLU A 187 -21.82 -15.64 9.95
CA GLU A 187 -21.57 -14.25 10.30
C GLU A 187 -22.35 -13.32 9.36
N THR A 188 -23.28 -12.55 9.93
CA THR A 188 -24.03 -11.54 9.18
C THR A 188 -23.14 -10.32 8.91
N THR A 189 -22.88 -10.05 7.64
CA THR A 189 -22.34 -8.75 7.19
C THR A 189 -23.48 -7.86 6.72
N SER A 190 -23.35 -6.55 6.94
CA SER A 190 -24.25 -5.55 6.37
C SER A 190 -23.41 -4.64 5.46
N PRO A 191 -22.98 -5.13 4.28
CA PRO A 191 -22.20 -4.32 3.34
C PRO A 191 -23.03 -3.13 2.87
N ALA A 192 -22.36 -2.12 2.30
CA ALA A 192 -23.05 -0.98 1.70
C ALA A 192 -24.00 -1.44 0.59
N SER A 193 -25.18 -0.83 0.50
CA SER A 193 -26.15 -1.10 -0.56
C SER A 193 -25.78 -0.42 -1.88
N LEU A 194 -24.90 0.58 -1.82
CA LEU A 194 -24.40 1.33 -2.96
C LEU A 194 -22.95 1.75 -2.71
N ILE A 195 -22.11 1.66 -3.74
CA ILE A 195 -20.75 2.20 -3.74
C ILE A 195 -20.60 3.13 -4.92
N LEU A 196 -20.21 4.39 -4.66
CA LEU A 196 -19.99 5.40 -5.69
C LEU A 196 -18.49 5.70 -5.86
N PRO A 197 -17.92 5.63 -7.07
CA PRO A 197 -16.51 5.95 -7.30
C PRO A 197 -16.24 7.45 -7.29
N ILE A 198 -15.10 7.82 -6.71
CA ILE A 198 -14.44 9.12 -6.83
C ILE A 198 -13.10 8.87 -7.53
N SER A 199 -13.12 8.92 -8.86
CA SER A 199 -12.05 8.39 -9.70
C SER A 199 -11.97 9.15 -11.03
N ALA A 200 -10.96 8.87 -11.85
CA ALA A 200 -10.81 9.50 -13.15
C ALA A 200 -11.86 9.05 -14.19
N ARG A 201 -12.71 8.07 -13.83
CA ARG A 201 -13.84 7.54 -14.63
C ARG A 201 -13.47 7.10 -16.06
N LYS A 202 -12.34 6.39 -16.18
CA LYS A 202 -11.80 5.91 -17.47
C LYS A 202 -12.18 4.46 -17.78
N GLY A 203 -12.97 3.81 -16.93
CA GLY A 203 -13.36 2.42 -17.06
C GLY A 203 -14.18 2.13 -18.32
N SER A 204 -15.03 3.06 -18.75
CA SER A 204 -15.75 2.96 -20.05
C SER A 204 -14.84 2.92 -21.28
N SER A 205 -13.60 3.41 -21.14
CA SER A 205 -12.53 3.37 -22.13
C SER A 205 -11.51 2.27 -21.82
N ASN A 206 -11.89 1.26 -21.02
CA ASN A 206 -11.05 0.11 -20.70
C ASN A 206 -9.69 0.50 -20.09
N SER A 207 -9.66 1.56 -19.28
CA SER A 207 -8.45 2.16 -18.73
C SER A 207 -8.53 2.36 -17.23
N ALA A 208 -7.37 2.39 -16.56
CA ALA A 208 -7.29 2.64 -15.11
C ALA A 208 -7.92 3.99 -14.73
N SER A 209 -8.74 3.98 -13.68
CA SER A 209 -9.48 5.16 -13.22
C SER A 209 -8.77 5.91 -12.08
N VAL A 210 -7.44 5.92 -12.06
CA VAL A 210 -6.65 6.64 -11.05
C VAL A 210 -6.42 8.10 -11.44
N PHE A 211 -6.38 8.99 -10.44
CA PHE A 211 -5.83 10.33 -10.60
C PHE A 211 -4.34 10.34 -10.21
N MET A 212 -3.54 11.08 -10.96
CA MET A 212 -2.14 11.35 -10.64
C MET A 212 -1.98 12.82 -10.25
N LEU A 213 -1.70 13.09 -8.99
CA LEU A 213 -1.46 14.45 -8.49
C LEU A 213 0.04 14.80 -8.54
N PRO A 214 0.39 16.07 -8.80
CA PRO A 214 -0.50 17.22 -8.98
C PRO A 214 -1.01 17.43 -10.43
N SER A 215 -0.70 16.54 -11.37
CA SER A 215 -1.06 16.71 -12.78
C SER A 215 -2.57 16.69 -13.07
N ASP A 216 -3.33 15.91 -12.30
CA ASP A 216 -4.78 15.83 -12.38
C ASP A 216 -5.43 16.70 -11.29
N THR A 217 -6.72 16.99 -11.47
CA THR A 217 -7.60 17.43 -10.38
C THR A 217 -8.47 16.26 -9.96
N ALA A 218 -8.26 15.71 -8.76
CA ALA A 218 -9.02 14.56 -8.25
C ALA A 218 -10.40 14.99 -7.72
N LEU A 219 -11.26 15.44 -8.65
CA LEU A 219 -12.58 15.99 -8.37
C LEU A 219 -13.66 15.23 -9.14
N ASN A 220 -14.74 14.87 -8.46
CA ASN A 220 -15.93 14.30 -9.08
C ASN A 220 -17.18 15.01 -8.57
N THR A 221 -18.17 15.14 -9.43
CA THR A 221 -19.52 15.56 -9.04
C THR A 221 -20.43 14.34 -8.96
N ILE A 222 -21.20 14.26 -7.86
CA ILE A 222 -22.02 13.11 -7.50
C ILE A 222 -23.46 13.56 -7.23
N SER A 223 -24.43 12.86 -7.83
CA SER A 223 -25.82 12.92 -7.36
C SER A 223 -25.98 11.90 -6.23
N PHE A 224 -26.22 12.40 -5.03
CA PHE A 224 -26.25 11.57 -3.83
C PHE A 224 -27.67 11.03 -3.58
N PRO A 225 -27.83 9.76 -3.15
CA PRO A 225 -29.15 9.20 -2.86
C PRO A 225 -29.83 9.90 -1.68
N MET A 226 -31.06 10.37 -1.87
CA MET A 226 -31.82 11.11 -0.84
C MET A 226 -32.17 10.27 0.40
N ASN A 227 -32.14 8.94 0.29
CA ASN A 227 -32.50 8.00 1.36
C ASN A 227 -31.28 7.39 2.07
N ALA A 228 -30.08 7.96 1.94
CA ALA A 228 -28.90 7.47 2.65
C ALA A 228 -29.01 7.68 4.17
N ASN A 229 -28.72 6.66 4.97
CA ASN A 229 -28.76 6.71 6.44
C ASN A 229 -27.38 6.64 7.12
N ARG A 230 -26.35 6.25 6.35
CA ARG A 230 -24.92 6.23 6.69
C ARG A 230 -24.12 6.37 5.39
N ALA A 231 -23.02 7.10 5.45
CA ALA A 231 -22.07 7.17 4.34
C ALA A 231 -20.63 7.29 4.86
N VAL A 232 -19.72 6.48 4.29
CA VAL A 232 -18.29 6.49 4.63
C VAL A 232 -17.48 6.66 3.34
N PHE A 233 -16.57 7.63 3.32
CA PHE A 233 -15.62 7.81 2.24
C PHE A 233 -14.37 6.97 2.54
N SER A 234 -13.96 6.09 1.62
CA SER A 234 -12.66 5.40 1.68
C SER A 234 -11.72 6.03 0.67
N VAL A 235 -10.53 6.46 1.12
CA VAL A 235 -9.49 7.05 0.27
C VAL A 235 -8.27 6.13 0.17
N SER A 236 -7.83 5.90 -1.06
CA SER A 236 -6.59 5.19 -1.41
C SER A 236 -5.60 6.19 -1.98
N ALA A 237 -4.42 6.31 -1.36
CA ALA A 237 -3.41 7.28 -1.74
C ALA A 237 -2.00 6.69 -1.53
N CYS A 238 -1.16 6.75 -2.56
CA CYS A 238 0.24 6.36 -2.44
C CYS A 238 1.14 7.25 -3.31
N GLY A 239 2.27 7.68 -2.73
CA GLY A 239 3.35 8.32 -3.47
C GLY A 239 4.12 7.31 -4.32
N GLN A 240 4.57 7.75 -5.48
CA GLN A 240 5.47 7.08 -6.41
C GLN A 240 6.51 8.10 -6.90
N GLY A 241 7.54 7.66 -7.60
CA GLY A 241 8.50 8.58 -8.22
C GLY A 241 9.15 9.51 -7.19
N THR A 242 8.97 10.83 -7.33
CA THR A 242 9.55 11.81 -6.39
C THR A 242 8.93 11.77 -4.99
N GLU A 243 7.78 11.13 -4.86
CA GLU A 243 7.00 11.02 -3.63
C GLU A 243 6.99 9.60 -3.06
N GLU A 244 7.69 8.63 -3.67
CA GLU A 244 7.75 7.24 -3.16
C GLU A 244 8.28 7.16 -1.72
N PHE A 245 9.17 8.08 -1.37
CA PHE A 245 9.78 8.19 -0.04
C PHE A 245 9.56 9.57 0.56
N TRP A 246 8.36 10.13 0.38
CA TRP A 246 7.99 11.45 0.88
C TRP A 246 8.35 11.69 2.36
N TRP A 247 8.38 10.63 3.17
CA TRP A 247 8.78 10.65 4.58
C TRP A 247 10.27 10.98 4.81
N ALA A 248 11.11 10.88 3.78
CA ALA A 248 12.52 11.27 3.77
C ALA A 248 12.76 12.64 3.10
N ASN A 249 11.72 13.37 2.71
CA ASN A 249 11.92 14.67 2.11
C ASN A 249 12.45 15.69 3.14
N VAL A 250 13.15 16.72 2.66
CA VAL A 250 13.64 17.84 3.47
C VAL A 250 12.65 19.00 3.43
N LEU A 251 12.89 20.04 4.24
CA LEU A 251 12.18 21.30 4.09
C LEU A 251 12.43 21.89 2.70
N GLN A 252 11.49 22.68 2.19
CA GLN A 252 11.57 23.19 0.82
C GLN A 252 12.80 24.09 0.62
N SER A 253 13.13 24.89 1.63
CA SER A 253 14.31 25.77 1.60
C SER A 253 15.67 25.01 1.63
N ASP A 254 15.67 23.74 2.05
CA ASP A 254 16.86 22.91 2.20
C ASP A 254 17.19 22.05 0.96
N THR A 255 16.34 22.08 -0.06
CA THR A 255 16.44 21.17 -1.22
C THR A 255 17.78 21.26 -1.96
N ASP A 256 18.43 22.42 -1.96
CA ASP A 256 19.72 22.64 -2.61
C ASP A 256 20.93 22.58 -1.65
N SER A 257 20.74 22.15 -0.40
CA SER A 257 21.80 22.17 0.63
C SER A 257 23.02 21.31 0.29
N PHE A 258 22.89 20.28 -0.55
CA PHE A 258 23.95 19.30 -0.85
C PHE A 258 24.14 19.01 -2.35
N VAL A 259 23.79 19.96 -3.23
CA VAL A 259 23.84 19.79 -4.70
C VAL A 259 25.15 19.17 -5.23
N PRO A 260 26.35 19.58 -4.78
CA PRO A 260 27.60 19.04 -5.33
C PRO A 260 27.80 17.54 -5.10
N VAL A 261 27.21 16.98 -4.03
CA VAL A 261 27.43 15.59 -3.60
C VAL A 261 26.16 14.76 -3.81
N ALA A 262 25.04 15.17 -3.21
CA ALA A 262 23.77 14.42 -3.25
C ALA A 262 22.86 14.82 -4.42
N GLY A 263 23.10 15.95 -5.07
CA GLY A 263 22.14 16.59 -5.98
C GLY A 263 21.05 17.34 -5.23
N THR A 264 20.05 17.85 -5.97
CA THR A 264 18.87 18.48 -5.36
C THR A 264 18.01 17.42 -4.67
N LEU A 265 17.73 17.63 -3.38
CA LEU A 265 16.86 16.81 -2.55
C LEU A 265 15.38 17.10 -2.81
N TYR A 266 14.51 16.18 -2.43
CA TYR A 266 13.05 16.38 -2.54
C TYR A 266 12.52 17.18 -1.35
N GLY A 267 11.64 18.14 -1.63
CA GLY A 267 11.14 19.12 -0.67
C GLY A 267 9.72 18.83 -0.16
N TYR A 268 9.08 19.92 0.28
CA TYR A 268 7.76 19.95 0.90
C TYR A 268 7.65 19.22 2.25
N SER A 269 8.77 19.07 2.95
CA SER A 269 8.90 18.43 4.28
C SER A 269 8.62 16.91 4.28
N PRO A 270 9.01 16.19 5.34
CA PRO A 270 8.70 14.77 5.53
C PRO A 270 7.27 14.53 6.03
N PHE A 271 6.29 15.31 5.55
CA PHE A 271 4.89 15.24 5.98
C PHE A 271 3.94 15.33 4.79
N ARG A 272 2.92 14.48 4.76
CA ARG A 272 1.83 14.53 3.77
C ARG A 272 0.48 14.35 4.45
N GLU A 273 -0.44 15.23 4.10
CA GLU A 273 -1.85 15.11 4.48
C GLU A 273 -2.70 14.91 3.21
N VAL A 274 -3.45 13.82 3.17
CA VAL A 274 -4.44 13.57 2.12
C VAL A 274 -5.79 14.09 2.61
N GLN A 275 -6.35 15.08 1.93
CA GLN A 275 -7.58 15.76 2.32
C GLN A 275 -8.75 15.25 1.49
N VAL A 276 -9.90 15.01 2.12
CA VAL A 276 -11.18 14.78 1.43
C VAL A 276 -12.08 15.98 1.66
N LEU A 277 -12.53 16.61 0.58
CA LEU A 277 -13.41 17.79 0.62
C LEU A 277 -14.78 17.46 0.02
N ILE A 278 -15.81 18.05 0.61
CA ILE A 278 -17.20 18.04 0.12
C ILE A 278 -17.61 19.49 -0.09
N ASP A 279 -17.97 19.86 -1.33
CA ASP A 279 -18.33 21.24 -1.69
C ASP A 279 -17.31 22.29 -1.24
N GLY A 280 -16.03 21.94 -1.40
CA GLY A 280 -14.89 22.78 -1.02
C GLY A 280 -14.60 22.84 0.47
N GLN A 281 -15.38 22.16 1.32
CA GLN A 281 -15.16 22.09 2.77
C GLN A 281 -14.50 20.77 3.16
N LEU A 282 -13.53 20.83 4.07
CA LEU A 282 -12.82 19.63 4.52
C LEU A 282 -13.75 18.70 5.33
N ALA A 283 -13.93 17.47 4.86
CA ALA A 283 -14.73 16.44 5.50
C ALA A 283 -13.89 15.50 6.38
N GLY A 284 -12.61 15.34 6.07
CA GLY A 284 -11.66 14.56 6.86
C GLY A 284 -10.29 14.47 6.19
N VAL A 285 -9.34 13.84 6.87
CA VAL A 285 -7.96 13.70 6.39
C VAL A 285 -7.43 12.28 6.60
N ASN A 286 -6.43 11.89 5.82
CA ASN A 286 -5.60 10.71 6.02
C ASN A 286 -4.13 11.13 6.09
N TRP A 287 -3.44 10.71 7.14
CA TRP A 287 -1.97 10.83 7.23
C TRP A 287 -1.38 9.45 6.89
N PRO A 288 -0.84 9.27 5.66
CA PRO A 288 -0.56 7.95 5.11
C PRO A 288 0.48 7.17 5.91
N PHE A 289 0.33 5.84 5.94
CA PHE A 289 1.39 4.95 6.38
C PHE A 289 2.57 5.02 5.39
N PRO A 290 3.82 5.17 5.85
CA PRO A 290 5.00 5.20 4.98
C PRO A 290 5.30 3.79 4.44
N THR A 291 4.56 3.41 3.41
CA THR A 291 4.76 2.13 2.71
C THR A 291 6.11 2.17 2.01
N ILE A 292 6.92 1.12 2.22
CA ILE A 292 8.18 0.92 1.50
C ILE A 292 8.02 -0.31 0.62
N PHE A 293 8.10 -0.11 -0.70
CA PHE A 293 7.94 -1.15 -1.69
C PHE A 293 9.19 -2.02 -1.86
N THR A 294 9.08 -3.11 -2.64
CA THR A 294 10.10 -4.17 -2.63
C THR A 294 11.42 -3.81 -3.32
N GLY A 295 11.48 -2.73 -4.10
CA GLY A 295 12.71 -2.11 -4.57
C GLY A 295 13.25 -0.97 -3.67
N GLY A 296 12.52 -0.61 -2.61
CA GLY A 296 12.76 0.61 -1.87
C GLY A 296 13.96 0.59 -0.93
N ILE A 297 14.59 1.75 -0.73
CA ILE A 297 15.77 1.96 0.15
C ILE A 297 17.01 1.17 -0.30
N VAL A 298 17.01 -0.17 -0.20
CA VAL A 298 18.08 -1.07 -0.66
C VAL A 298 17.46 -2.35 -1.22
N PRO A 299 17.89 -2.85 -2.40
CA PRO A 299 17.31 -4.07 -2.99
C PRO A 299 17.37 -5.31 -2.09
N GLY A 300 18.34 -5.38 -1.17
CA GLY A 300 18.52 -6.53 -0.27
C GLY A 300 17.54 -6.63 0.90
N LEU A 301 16.69 -5.62 1.15
CA LEU A 301 15.82 -5.59 2.33
C LEU A 301 14.58 -6.48 2.18
N TRP A 302 13.91 -6.46 1.02
CA TRP A 302 12.51 -6.90 0.93
C TRP A 302 12.34 -8.31 0.33
N ARG A 303 13.30 -9.21 0.61
CA ARG A 303 13.32 -10.58 0.08
C ARG A 303 13.67 -11.61 1.16
N PRO A 304 12.87 -12.68 1.35
CA PRO A 304 11.54 -12.92 0.79
C PRO A 304 10.40 -12.15 1.49
N ILE A 305 10.66 -11.57 2.67
CA ILE A 305 9.67 -10.81 3.44
C ILE A 305 9.53 -9.41 2.82
N VAL A 306 8.37 -9.11 2.25
CA VAL A 306 8.12 -7.78 1.67
C VAL A 306 7.77 -6.75 2.74
N GLY A 307 7.82 -5.46 2.37
CA GLY A 307 7.41 -4.38 3.27
C GLY A 307 5.95 -4.51 3.72
N MET A 308 5.65 -4.08 4.96
CA MET A 308 4.25 -4.03 5.43
C MET A 308 3.37 -3.24 4.45
N ASP A 309 2.18 -3.78 4.17
CA ASP A 309 1.15 -3.27 3.24
C ASP A 309 1.60 -3.13 1.77
N ALA A 310 2.72 -3.72 1.35
CA ALA A 310 3.16 -3.70 -0.05
C ALA A 310 2.24 -4.50 -0.99
N PHE A 311 1.72 -5.65 -0.54
CA PHE A 311 0.79 -6.48 -1.32
C PHE A 311 -0.68 -6.06 -1.18
N ASP A 312 -1.02 -5.28 -0.15
CA ASP A 312 -2.37 -4.74 0.06
C ASP A 312 -2.28 -3.38 0.73
N LEU A 313 -2.23 -2.32 -0.09
CA LEU A 313 -2.12 -0.95 0.39
C LEU A 313 -3.43 -0.57 1.07
N LYS A 314 -3.37 -0.31 2.38
CA LYS A 314 -4.56 -0.01 3.16
C LYS A 314 -5.16 1.35 2.82
N GLU A 315 -6.48 1.37 2.77
CA GLU A 315 -7.26 2.59 2.61
C GLU A 315 -7.57 3.24 3.97
N HIS A 316 -8.02 4.50 3.91
CA HIS A 316 -8.44 5.25 5.09
C HIS A 316 -9.92 5.59 5.03
N GLU A 317 -10.66 5.30 6.11
CA GLU A 317 -12.11 5.52 6.23
C GLU A 317 -12.41 6.86 6.91
N ILE A 318 -13.24 7.70 6.28
CA ILE A 318 -13.73 8.97 6.80
C ILE A 318 -15.26 8.91 6.87
N ASP A 319 -15.84 9.03 8.07
CA ASP A 319 -17.29 9.05 8.21
C ASP A 319 -17.87 10.38 7.73
N ILE A 320 -18.60 10.33 6.61
CA ILE A 320 -19.28 11.49 6.04
C ILE A 320 -20.78 11.51 6.37
N THR A 321 -21.25 10.64 7.27
CA THR A 321 -22.64 10.62 7.76
C THR A 321 -23.12 11.98 8.29
N PRO A 322 -22.28 12.80 8.99
CA PRO A 322 -22.67 14.15 9.37
C PRO A 322 -23.04 15.09 8.21
N TRP A 323 -22.62 14.79 6.98
CA TRP A 323 -22.90 15.59 5.79
C TRP A 323 -24.23 15.24 5.11
N LEU A 324 -24.88 14.14 5.50
CA LEU A 324 -26.12 13.68 4.86
C LEU A 324 -27.25 14.72 4.77
N PRO A 325 -27.48 15.61 5.76
CA PRO A 325 -28.53 16.63 5.66
C PRO A 325 -28.38 17.58 4.47
N ILE A 326 -27.16 17.79 3.98
CA ILE A 326 -26.90 18.64 2.83
C ILE A 326 -26.67 17.85 1.55
N LEU A 327 -26.18 16.59 1.65
CA LEU A 327 -25.97 15.71 0.49
C LEU A 327 -27.28 15.11 -0.04
N CYS A 328 -28.23 14.81 0.84
CA CYS A 328 -29.51 14.17 0.49
C CYS A 328 -30.57 15.16 -0.04
N ASP A 329 -30.16 16.26 -0.67
CA ASP A 329 -31.04 17.36 -1.11
C ASP A 329 -31.53 17.21 -2.57
N GLY A 330 -31.10 16.15 -3.25
CA GLY A 330 -31.43 15.86 -4.65
C GLY A 330 -30.59 16.61 -5.68
N LYS A 331 -29.60 17.39 -5.25
CA LYS A 331 -28.65 18.10 -6.13
C LYS A 331 -27.36 17.30 -6.32
N GLN A 332 -26.47 17.91 -7.09
CA GLN A 332 -25.13 17.43 -7.34
C GLN A 332 -24.15 18.09 -6.36
N HIS A 333 -23.26 17.28 -5.80
CA HIS A 333 -22.23 17.71 -4.85
C HIS A 333 -20.84 17.32 -5.35
N SER A 334 -19.87 18.18 -5.06
CA SER A 334 -18.48 17.98 -5.43
C SER A 334 -17.72 17.26 -4.32
N PHE A 335 -16.93 16.25 -4.71
CA PHE A 335 -16.03 15.52 -3.84
C PHE A 335 -14.62 15.62 -4.42
N GLU A 336 -13.68 16.10 -3.61
CA GLU A 336 -12.30 16.36 -4.02
C GLU A 336 -11.32 15.64 -3.09
N VAL A 337 -10.26 15.08 -3.67
CA VAL A 337 -9.10 14.58 -2.92
C VAL A 337 -7.90 15.49 -3.21
N ARG A 338 -7.22 15.97 -2.18
CA ARG A 338 -5.95 16.71 -2.31
C ARG A 338 -4.85 16.02 -1.54
N VAL A 339 -3.61 16.22 -1.97
CA VAL A 339 -2.41 15.89 -1.19
C VAL A 339 -1.69 17.19 -0.89
N VAL A 340 -1.39 17.43 0.38
CA VAL A 340 -0.71 18.65 0.83
C VAL A 340 0.57 18.30 1.59
N GLY A 341 1.60 19.12 1.38
CA GLY A 341 2.86 19.10 2.13
C GLY A 341 3.01 20.34 3.00
N ILE A 342 4.23 20.65 3.42
CA ILE A 342 4.56 21.90 4.11
C ILE A 342 5.57 22.69 3.29
N GLU A 343 5.26 23.95 3.07
CA GLU A 343 6.19 24.94 2.53
C GLU A 343 6.66 25.83 3.68
N ASP A 344 7.97 25.87 3.88
CA ASP A 344 8.62 26.65 4.91
C ASP A 344 9.09 28.02 4.39
N ASP A 345 9.30 28.95 5.31
CA ASP A 345 9.77 30.31 5.04
C ASP A 345 11.30 30.45 4.96
N GLY A 346 12.03 29.33 4.99
CA GLY A 346 13.49 29.29 5.10
C GLY A 346 14.02 29.67 6.49
N LYS A 347 13.16 29.80 7.49
CA LYS A 347 13.53 30.19 8.85
C LYS A 347 12.96 29.21 9.87
N THR A 348 11.76 29.47 10.37
CA THR A 348 11.18 28.80 11.54
C THR A 348 9.68 28.57 11.41
N SER A 349 9.08 28.87 10.25
CA SER A 349 7.64 28.78 10.06
C SER A 349 7.30 28.03 8.78
N GLY A 350 6.28 27.18 8.86
CA GLY A 350 5.77 26.42 7.73
C GLY A 350 4.26 26.51 7.65
N SER A 351 3.73 26.41 6.44
CA SER A 351 2.29 26.37 6.18
C SER A 351 1.95 25.22 5.24
N LEU A 352 0.72 24.71 5.35
CA LEU A 352 0.26 23.69 4.41
C LEU A 352 0.22 24.25 2.99
N THR A 353 0.72 23.48 2.03
CA THR A 353 0.72 23.83 0.62
C THR A 353 0.15 22.67 -0.21
N GLN A 354 -0.58 22.98 -1.29
CA GLN A 354 -1.03 21.97 -2.25
C GLN A 354 0.07 21.56 -3.24
N SER A 355 1.21 22.24 -3.18
CA SER A 355 2.40 21.88 -3.93
C SER A 355 3.07 20.69 -3.26
N VAL A 356 3.15 19.57 -3.95
CA VAL A 356 3.93 18.40 -3.58
C VAL A 356 4.73 17.95 -4.79
N GLY A 357 5.65 17.01 -4.62
CA GLY A 357 6.30 16.34 -5.74
C GLY A 357 5.30 15.56 -6.59
N ASP A 358 5.76 15.14 -7.75
CA ASP A 358 4.96 14.41 -8.72
C ASP A 358 4.68 12.96 -8.28
N SER A 359 3.59 12.42 -8.82
CA SER A 359 3.20 10.99 -8.78
C SER A 359 2.53 10.50 -7.50
N TRP A 360 1.56 11.27 -6.98
CA TRP A 360 0.58 10.74 -6.03
C TRP A 360 -0.58 10.08 -6.76
N TYR A 361 -0.73 8.77 -6.61
CA TYR A 361 -1.84 8.01 -7.16
C TYR A 361 -2.98 8.03 -6.16
N VAL A 362 -4.11 8.65 -6.51
CA VAL A 362 -5.27 8.78 -5.61
C VAL A 362 -6.57 8.31 -6.24
N THR A 363 -7.38 7.64 -5.44
CA THR A 363 -8.78 7.31 -5.73
C THR A 363 -9.59 7.37 -4.44
N GLY A 364 -10.89 7.55 -4.58
CA GLY A 364 -11.83 7.44 -3.47
C GLY A 364 -13.07 6.65 -3.88
N LYS A 365 -13.84 6.27 -2.88
CA LYS A 365 -15.16 5.66 -3.06
C LYS A 365 -16.03 5.93 -1.84
N ILE A 366 -17.33 6.01 -2.06
CA ILE A 366 -18.31 6.27 -1.00
C ILE A 366 -19.15 5.02 -0.80
N PHE A 367 -19.05 4.43 0.38
CA PHE A 367 -19.92 3.35 0.84
C PHE A 367 -21.18 3.95 1.46
N ILE A 368 -22.34 3.60 0.91
CA ILE A 368 -23.63 4.18 1.30
C ILE A 368 -24.59 3.08 1.74
N TRP A 369 -25.20 3.27 2.92
CA TRP A 369 -26.33 2.47 3.39
C TRP A 369 -27.60 3.30 3.26
N GLN A 370 -28.66 2.68 2.76
CA GLN A 370 -29.90 3.35 2.42
C GLN A 370 -31.07 2.80 3.22
N ASP A 371 -31.98 3.70 3.59
CA ASP A 371 -33.32 3.37 4.07
C ASP A 371 -34.22 2.94 2.91
N SER A 372 -35.52 2.72 3.18
CA SER A 372 -36.49 2.47 2.11
C SER A 372 -36.46 3.58 1.05
N ALA A 373 -36.72 3.25 -0.21
CA ALA A 373 -36.66 4.20 -1.33
C ALA A 373 -37.63 5.40 -1.21
N LYS A 374 -38.60 5.35 -0.28
CA LYS A 374 -39.55 6.44 0.00
C LYS A 374 -39.08 7.38 1.11
N SER A 375 -38.06 6.99 1.86
CA SER A 375 -37.49 7.79 2.94
C SER A 375 -36.62 8.89 2.38
N ILE A 376 -36.55 10.01 3.10
CA ILE A 376 -35.64 11.12 2.79
C ILE A 376 -34.90 11.45 4.07
N THR A 377 -33.58 11.49 3.99
CA THR A 377 -32.74 11.92 5.11
C THR A 377 -32.68 13.43 5.13
N VAL A 378 -33.11 14.01 6.24
CA VAL A 378 -33.13 15.46 6.47
C VAL A 378 -32.38 15.78 7.77
N GLY A 379 -32.17 17.07 8.07
CA GLY A 379 -31.47 17.45 9.28
C GLY A 379 -31.04 18.91 9.31
N SER A 380 -30.17 19.24 10.25
CA SER A 380 -29.46 20.51 10.25
C SER A 380 -28.19 20.40 9.39
N PRO A 381 -27.77 21.47 8.70
CA PRO A 381 -26.43 21.53 8.13
C PRO A 381 -25.34 21.18 9.17
N PRO A 382 -24.20 20.61 8.75
CA PRO A 382 -23.15 20.24 9.68
C PRO A 382 -22.52 21.45 10.35
N THR A 383 -22.32 21.37 11.66
CA THR A 383 -21.40 22.24 12.40
C THR A 383 -20.00 21.70 12.21
N VAL A 384 -19.15 22.49 11.56
CA VAL A 384 -17.79 22.12 11.18
C VAL A 384 -16.79 22.90 12.04
N LEU A 385 -16.04 22.18 12.89
CA LEU A 385 -14.97 22.72 13.73
C LEU A 385 -13.62 22.27 13.16
N LEU A 386 -12.95 23.20 12.49
CA LEU A 386 -11.67 22.97 11.80
C LEU A 386 -10.64 24.03 12.22
N PRO A 387 -10.07 23.93 13.44
CA PRO A 387 -8.93 24.77 13.79
C PRO A 387 -7.79 24.57 12.78
N ALA A 388 -7.04 25.63 12.52
CA ALA A 388 -5.84 25.52 11.68
C ALA A 388 -4.87 24.50 12.31
N PRO A 389 -4.20 23.65 11.50
CA PRO A 389 -3.19 22.74 12.02
C PRO A 389 -2.03 23.53 12.62
N VAL A 390 -1.45 23.01 13.69
CA VAL A 390 -0.25 23.59 14.30
C VAL A 390 0.96 22.93 13.64
N VAL A 391 1.76 23.74 12.97
CA VAL A 391 3.00 23.31 12.29
C VAL A 391 4.19 23.94 13.02
N SER A 392 5.11 23.10 13.49
CA SER A 392 6.36 23.52 14.14
C SER A 392 7.53 22.87 13.41
N ILE A 393 8.43 23.70 12.87
CA ILE A 393 9.60 23.24 12.14
C ILE A 393 10.87 23.89 12.71
N SER A 394 12.00 23.23 12.53
CA SER A 394 13.32 23.81 12.78
C SER A 394 14.33 23.22 11.80
N GLN A 395 15.41 23.95 11.54
CA GLN A 395 16.51 23.50 10.70
C GLN A 395 17.83 24.13 11.15
N THR A 396 18.92 23.38 11.03
CA THR A 396 20.28 23.87 11.31
C THR A 396 21.25 23.25 10.31
N ILE A 397 22.03 24.10 9.64
CA ILE A 397 23.11 23.69 8.73
C ILE A 397 24.46 23.98 9.39
N THR A 398 25.34 22.99 9.39
CA THR A 398 26.76 23.18 9.71
C THR A 398 27.61 23.11 8.44
N LYS A 399 28.73 23.83 8.45
CA LYS A 399 29.66 23.90 7.32
C LYS A 399 31.01 23.32 7.71
N SER A 400 31.62 22.63 6.76
CA SER A 400 33.01 22.19 6.82
C SER A 400 33.98 23.37 6.81
N GLY A 401 35.27 23.09 7.04
CA GLY A 401 36.34 24.10 7.01
C GLY A 401 36.51 24.82 5.65
N THR A 402 35.97 24.27 4.56
CA THR A 402 35.98 24.89 3.23
C THR A 402 34.74 25.76 2.97
N GLY A 403 33.79 25.80 3.92
CA GLY A 403 32.53 26.53 3.80
C GLY A 403 31.40 25.73 3.11
N ALA A 404 31.64 24.49 2.69
CA ALA A 404 30.60 23.62 2.14
C ALA A 404 29.69 23.08 3.26
N ASN A 405 28.38 23.01 3.00
CA ASN A 405 27.40 22.42 3.92
C ASN A 405 27.74 20.95 4.16
N GLU A 406 27.91 20.58 5.43
CA GLU A 406 28.37 19.25 5.84
C GLU A 406 27.24 18.45 6.50
N THR A 407 26.46 19.12 7.37
CA THR A 407 25.33 18.53 8.08
C THR A 407 24.10 19.43 7.96
N LEU A 408 22.93 18.81 7.84
CA LEU A 408 21.62 19.43 7.97
C LEU A 408 20.81 18.63 8.99
N GLU A 409 20.34 19.29 10.04
CA GLU A 409 19.43 18.74 11.04
C GLU A 409 18.11 19.50 10.96
N TYR A 410 16.98 18.81 10.96
CA TYR A 410 15.67 19.45 10.87
C TYR A 410 14.57 18.68 11.61
N THR A 411 13.54 19.41 12.05
CA THR A 411 12.33 18.82 12.64
C THR A 411 11.07 19.27 11.92
N THR A 412 10.05 18.40 11.94
CA THR A 412 8.72 18.71 11.42
C THR A 412 7.68 18.04 12.30
N ASP A 413 7.06 18.86 13.15
CA ASP A 413 6.01 18.43 14.08
C ASP A 413 4.69 19.08 13.64
N VAL A 414 3.66 18.26 13.43
CA VAL A 414 2.33 18.73 13.04
C VAL A 414 1.27 18.12 13.94
N THR A 415 0.33 18.94 14.40
CA THR A 415 -0.88 18.47 15.07
C THR A 415 -2.13 19.02 14.41
N ARG A 416 -3.17 18.20 14.36
CA ARG A 416 -4.45 18.56 13.76
C ARG A 416 -5.60 17.98 14.56
N THR A 417 -6.66 18.76 14.73
CA THR A 417 -7.95 18.27 15.22
C THR A 417 -9.07 18.73 14.29
N LEU A 418 -10.11 17.92 14.18
CA LEU A 418 -11.36 18.32 13.52
C LEU A 418 -12.55 17.64 14.18
N SER A 419 -13.71 18.31 14.11
CA SER A 419 -14.99 17.77 14.54
C SER A 419 -16.09 18.26 13.62
N ILE A 420 -16.82 17.34 13.00
CA ILE A 420 -18.00 17.63 12.19
C ILE A 420 -19.20 16.93 12.81
N SER A 421 -20.25 17.68 13.11
CA SER A 421 -21.47 17.13 13.73
C SER A 421 -22.73 17.68 13.10
N SER A 422 -23.77 16.85 13.02
CA SER A 422 -25.08 17.30 12.56
C SER A 422 -26.20 16.48 13.20
N LYS A 423 -27.37 17.10 13.34
CA LYS A 423 -28.59 16.37 13.68
C LYS A 423 -29.18 15.81 12.38
N ILE A 424 -29.23 14.49 12.26
CA ILE A 424 -29.85 13.80 11.13
C ILE A 424 -31.17 13.17 11.55
N ILE A 425 -32.12 13.13 10.61
CA ILE A 425 -33.41 12.46 10.73
C ILE A 425 -33.50 11.49 9.57
N THR A 426 -33.50 10.20 9.90
CA THR A 426 -33.60 9.07 8.96
C THR A 426 -34.90 8.32 9.23
N GLN A 427 -35.19 7.26 8.48
CA GLN A 427 -36.32 6.37 8.78
C GLN A 427 -36.24 5.77 10.19
N SER A 428 -35.01 5.57 10.70
CA SER A 428 -34.76 5.03 12.04
C SER A 428 -34.95 6.05 13.17
N GLY A 429 -35.21 7.32 12.85
CA GLY A 429 -35.41 8.41 13.80
C GLY A 429 -34.35 9.51 13.73
N SER A 430 -34.40 10.39 14.74
CA SER A 430 -33.52 11.56 14.86
C SER A 430 -32.34 11.25 15.79
N ARG A 431 -31.13 11.64 15.38
CA ARG A 431 -29.90 11.51 16.20
C ARG A 431 -28.88 12.59 15.87
N LEU A 432 -28.03 12.92 16.83
CA LEU A 432 -26.83 13.72 16.61
C LEU A 432 -25.73 12.76 16.18
N VAL A 433 -25.11 12.96 15.01
CA VAL A 433 -23.94 12.20 14.56
C VAL A 433 -22.72 13.10 14.55
N THR A 434 -21.56 12.54 14.91
CA THR A 434 -20.31 13.30 15.01
C THR A 434 -19.14 12.47 14.49
N TRP A 435 -18.34 13.07 13.61
CA TRP A 435 -17.03 12.59 13.17
C TRP A 435 -15.93 13.47 13.79
N THR A 436 -14.91 12.86 14.38
CA THR A 436 -13.74 13.57 14.92
C THR A 436 -12.44 12.92 14.49
N GLN A 437 -11.41 13.73 14.28
CA GLN A 437 -10.04 13.24 14.15
C GLN A 437 -9.10 14.04 15.04
N ASN A 438 -8.12 13.36 15.64
CA ASN A 438 -7.03 13.95 16.41
C ASN A 438 -5.73 13.30 15.97
N LEU A 439 -4.85 14.07 15.33
CA LEU A 439 -3.65 13.58 14.66
C LEU A 439 -2.41 14.32 15.14
N SER A 440 -1.29 13.60 15.23
CA SER A 440 0.02 14.14 15.60
C SER A 440 1.14 13.40 14.87
N VAL A 441 2.08 14.14 14.29
CA VAL A 441 3.28 13.60 13.67
C VAL A 441 4.46 14.34 14.26
N LYS A 442 5.52 13.58 14.50
CA LYS A 442 6.84 14.12 14.83
C LYS A 442 7.84 13.55 13.87
N ASN A 443 8.73 14.40 13.39
CA ASN A 443 9.83 13.99 12.53
C ASN A 443 11.12 14.65 12.96
N TYR A 444 12.17 13.85 13.07
CA TYR A 444 13.55 14.27 13.15
C TYR A 444 14.29 13.79 11.89
N GLY A 445 14.92 14.71 11.17
CA GLY A 445 15.75 14.41 10.01
C GLY A 445 17.18 14.88 10.24
N LEU A 446 18.14 14.05 9.87
CA LEU A 446 19.56 14.36 9.93
C LEU A 446 20.24 13.89 8.66
N ILE A 447 20.92 14.81 7.99
CA ILE A 447 21.73 14.55 6.81
C ILE A 447 23.17 14.91 7.15
N THR A 448 24.11 14.00 6.94
CA THR A 448 25.55 14.21 7.22
C THR A 448 26.39 13.79 6.02
N LEU A 449 27.71 13.96 6.14
CA LEU A 449 28.68 13.64 5.08
C LEU A 449 28.28 14.27 3.76
N PHE A 450 27.97 15.57 3.79
CA PHE A 450 27.63 16.36 2.61
C PHE A 450 26.43 15.79 1.83
N GLY A 451 25.50 15.11 2.49
CA GLY A 451 24.32 14.51 1.83
C GLY A 451 24.41 13.02 1.55
N ALA A 452 25.54 12.37 1.87
CA ALA A 452 25.71 10.94 1.64
C ALA A 452 24.96 10.07 2.66
N VAL A 453 24.76 10.56 3.89
CA VAL A 453 24.07 9.83 4.96
C VAL A 453 22.80 10.56 5.32
N GLN A 454 21.69 9.84 5.38
CA GLN A 454 20.40 10.36 5.78
C GLN A 454 19.75 9.46 6.83
N VAL A 455 19.45 10.07 7.97
CA VAL A 455 18.69 9.48 9.07
C VAL A 455 17.34 10.18 9.15
N ASN A 456 16.28 9.39 9.26
CA ASN A 456 14.93 9.87 9.50
C ASN A 456 14.31 9.08 10.66
N HIS A 457 13.78 9.79 11.64
CA HIS A 457 13.02 9.23 12.75
C HIS A 457 11.66 9.95 12.83
N GLN A 458 10.62 9.25 12.40
CA GLN A 458 9.26 9.74 12.31
C GLN A 458 8.33 8.92 13.19
N THR A 459 7.30 9.55 13.75
CA THR A 459 6.16 8.86 14.35
C THR A 459 4.89 9.61 13.99
N THR A 460 4.01 8.94 13.26
CA THR A 460 2.66 9.42 12.94
C THR A 460 1.65 8.71 13.82
N SER A 461 0.75 9.45 14.46
CA SER A 461 -0.33 8.91 15.29
C SER A 461 -1.65 9.60 15.00
N GLY A 462 -2.75 8.85 15.13
CA GLY A 462 -4.07 9.44 15.03
C GLY A 462 -5.18 8.63 15.68
N ILE A 463 -6.26 9.34 16.02
CA ILE A 463 -7.52 8.78 16.50
C ILE A 463 -8.63 9.33 15.62
N ASP A 464 -9.30 8.45 14.90
CA ASP A 464 -10.50 8.76 14.13
C ASP A 464 -11.71 8.14 14.84
N GLN A 465 -12.81 8.88 14.95
CA GLN A 465 -13.98 8.40 15.70
C GLN A 465 -15.30 8.92 15.14
N SER A 466 -16.25 8.00 14.97
CA SER A 466 -17.66 8.28 14.70
C SER A 466 -18.52 7.92 15.91
N THR A 467 -19.45 8.80 16.27
CA THR A 467 -20.41 8.61 17.38
C THR A 467 -21.82 9.06 17.01
N GLY A 468 -22.80 8.60 17.79
CA GLY A 468 -24.21 8.99 17.65
C GLY A 468 -24.96 8.28 16.51
N GLY A 469 -24.23 7.65 15.58
CA GLY A 469 -24.72 6.64 14.65
C GLY A 469 -24.15 5.26 14.96
N LEU A 470 -23.70 4.53 13.94
CA LEU A 470 -22.87 3.33 14.14
C LEU A 470 -21.52 3.75 14.70
N TYR A 471 -21.16 3.21 15.87
CA TYR A 471 -19.88 3.50 16.50
C TYR A 471 -18.74 2.97 15.64
N TYR A 472 -17.71 3.79 15.46
CA TYR A 472 -16.44 3.43 14.85
C TYR A 472 -15.34 4.21 15.54
N LYS A 473 -14.23 3.56 15.86
CA LYS A 473 -13.01 4.19 16.32
C LYS A 473 -11.82 3.48 15.70
N ARG A 474 -10.88 4.25 15.14
CA ARG A 474 -9.57 3.78 14.70
C ARG A 474 -8.49 4.53 15.44
N GLU A 475 -7.57 3.82 16.05
CA GLU A 475 -6.37 4.37 16.66
C GLU A 475 -5.16 3.80 15.92
N TYR A 476 -4.20 4.64 15.58
CA TYR A 476 -3.02 4.20 14.83
C TYR A 476 -1.76 4.92 15.25
N THR A 477 -0.64 4.20 15.16
CA THR A 477 0.72 4.73 15.33
C THR A 477 1.68 4.04 14.36
N TYR A 478 2.44 4.83 13.62
CA TYR A 478 3.41 4.40 12.60
C TYR A 478 4.79 4.96 12.93
N PRO A 479 5.58 4.32 13.80
CA PRO A 479 6.98 4.70 13.99
C PRO A 479 7.79 4.25 12.77
N LEU A 480 8.72 5.10 12.34
CA LEU A 480 9.65 4.83 11.26
C LEU A 480 11.02 5.38 11.66
N PHE A 481 12.03 4.53 11.65
CA PHE A 481 13.43 4.87 11.70
C PHE A 481 14.10 4.32 10.46
N THR A 482 14.84 5.17 9.77
CA THR A 482 15.69 4.78 8.65
C THR A 482 17.02 5.48 8.79
N ASP A 483 18.10 4.74 8.57
CA ASP A 483 19.45 5.25 8.42
C ASP A 483 19.96 4.71 7.10
N THR A 484 20.29 5.60 6.17
CA THR A 484 20.69 5.25 4.81
C THR A 484 21.98 5.94 4.46
N THR A 485 22.88 5.22 3.79
CA THR A 485 24.16 5.74 3.32
C THR A 485 24.33 5.43 1.85
N TYR A 486 24.59 6.45 1.04
CA TYR A 486 24.86 6.35 -0.40
C TYR A 486 26.27 6.87 -0.68
N LEU A 487 27.19 5.99 -1.02
CA LEU A 487 28.56 6.37 -1.38
C LEU A 487 28.82 6.04 -2.84
N SER A 488 29.49 6.95 -3.55
CA SER A 488 29.93 6.75 -4.92
C SER A 488 31.39 7.15 -5.06
N ASP A 489 32.20 6.28 -5.65
CA ASP A 489 33.56 6.58 -6.05
C ASP A 489 33.55 7.31 -7.41
N PRO A 490 33.93 8.60 -7.46
CA PRO A 490 33.90 9.37 -8.70
C PRO A 490 34.90 8.87 -9.76
N ILE A 491 35.92 8.10 -9.39
CA ILE A 491 36.94 7.59 -10.32
C ILE A 491 36.47 6.30 -10.98
N SER A 492 36.09 5.30 -10.17
CA SER A 492 35.68 3.99 -10.70
C SER A 492 34.21 3.95 -11.13
N GLY A 493 33.38 4.88 -10.65
CA GLY A 493 31.93 4.86 -10.78
C GLY A 493 31.26 3.81 -9.88
N ASN A 494 32.03 3.07 -9.06
CA ASN A 494 31.48 2.11 -8.12
C ASN A 494 30.67 2.84 -7.04
N PHE A 495 29.65 2.18 -6.50
CA PHE A 495 28.85 2.75 -5.44
C PHE A 495 28.38 1.70 -4.44
N THR A 496 28.10 2.16 -3.22
CA THR A 496 27.45 1.37 -2.18
C THR A 496 26.17 2.03 -1.72
N ILE A 497 25.24 1.19 -1.26
CA ILE A 497 24.03 1.58 -0.59
C ILE A 497 23.92 0.74 0.66
N ASP A 498 23.87 1.38 1.81
CA ASP A 498 23.72 0.74 3.11
C ASP A 498 22.46 1.29 3.78
N ALA A 499 21.72 0.43 4.47
CA ALA A 499 20.60 0.89 5.27
C ALA A 499 20.34 0.05 6.52
N THR A 500 19.84 0.72 7.55
CA THR A 500 19.12 0.14 8.68
C THR A 500 17.71 0.71 8.71
N VAL A 501 16.72 -0.14 8.88
CA VAL A 501 15.30 0.22 8.95
C VAL A 501 14.69 -0.40 10.20
N ASN A 502 13.92 0.37 10.95
CA ASN A 502 13.01 -0.10 11.99
C ASN A 502 11.68 0.61 11.80
N ARG A 503 10.60 -0.12 11.57
CA ARG A 503 9.29 0.44 11.29
C ARG A 503 8.21 -0.33 12.02
N GLY A 504 7.17 0.38 12.43
CA GLY A 504 6.02 -0.21 13.12
C GLY A 504 4.71 0.16 12.47
N LEU A 505 3.73 -0.73 12.63
CA LEU A 505 2.34 -0.51 12.28
C LEU A 505 1.50 -1.00 13.47
N SER A 506 0.97 -0.04 14.24
CA SER A 506 0.02 -0.30 15.31
C SER A 506 -1.34 0.23 14.88
N LEU A 507 -2.34 -0.64 14.81
CA LEU A 507 -3.72 -0.31 14.45
C LEU A 507 -4.66 -0.91 15.50
N ALA A 508 -5.62 -0.14 15.98
CA ALA A 508 -6.73 -0.65 16.76
C ALA A 508 -8.06 -0.15 16.19
N TYR A 509 -9.00 -1.06 15.99
CA TYR A 509 -10.35 -0.76 15.55
C TYR A 509 -11.34 -1.12 16.65
N GLN A 510 -12.36 -0.31 16.84
CA GLN A 510 -13.53 -0.64 17.65
C GLN A 510 -14.80 -0.23 16.90
N GLY A 511 -15.88 -0.98 17.09
CA GLY A 511 -17.14 -0.73 16.40
C GLY A 511 -17.18 -1.35 14.99
N THR A 512 -17.80 -0.66 14.04
CA THR A 512 -18.17 -1.22 12.72
C THR A 512 -17.42 -0.51 11.57
N PRO A 513 -16.19 -0.93 11.24
CA PRO A 513 -15.51 -0.44 10.03
C PRO A 513 -16.26 -0.84 8.75
N VAL A 514 -15.88 -0.26 7.63
CA VAL A 514 -16.32 -0.69 6.30
C VAL A 514 -15.58 -1.96 5.89
N HIS A 515 -14.25 -1.95 6.06
CA HIS A 515 -13.38 -3.04 5.65
C HIS A 515 -13.41 -4.22 6.65
N PRO A 516 -13.15 -5.46 6.20
CA PRO A 516 -13.09 -6.62 7.08
C PRO A 516 -12.08 -6.43 8.24
N THR A 517 -12.51 -6.78 9.44
CA THR A 517 -11.69 -6.61 10.67
C THR A 517 -10.55 -7.60 10.82
N GLY A 518 -10.56 -8.71 10.06
CA GLY A 518 -9.68 -9.86 10.27
C GLY A 518 -10.15 -10.81 11.39
N LEU A 519 -11.27 -10.53 12.06
CA LEU A 519 -11.84 -11.44 13.06
C LEU A 519 -12.57 -12.64 12.44
N GLN A 520 -12.92 -12.55 11.16
CA GLN A 520 -13.79 -13.50 10.45
C GLN A 520 -13.34 -14.97 10.60
N PRO A 521 -12.04 -15.32 10.48
CA PRO A 521 -11.62 -16.71 10.70
C PRO A 521 -11.91 -17.19 12.13
N PHE A 522 -11.75 -16.31 13.12
CA PHE A 522 -11.78 -16.65 14.53
C PHE A 522 -13.19 -16.89 15.09
N ALA A 523 -14.26 -16.53 14.37
CA ALA A 523 -15.60 -16.97 14.71
C ALA A 523 -15.82 -18.47 14.51
N HIS A 524 -15.03 -19.10 13.64
CA HIS A 524 -15.25 -20.49 13.24
C HIS A 524 -14.28 -21.46 13.89
N LEU A 525 -13.15 -20.98 14.43
CA LEU A 525 -12.16 -21.83 15.11
C LEU A 525 -12.63 -22.24 16.51
N SER A 526 -12.52 -23.52 16.85
CA SER A 526 -13.00 -24.09 18.12
C SER A 526 -12.49 -23.36 19.38
N HIS A 527 -11.24 -22.90 19.37
CA HIS A 527 -10.59 -22.26 20.52
C HIS A 527 -10.94 -20.77 20.70
N SER A 528 -11.49 -20.12 19.67
CA SER A 528 -11.87 -18.69 19.71
C SER A 528 -13.35 -18.41 19.46
N LYS A 529 -14.10 -19.38 18.93
CA LYS A 529 -15.53 -19.26 18.60
C LYS A 529 -16.38 -18.76 19.77
N SER A 530 -16.12 -19.25 20.99
CA SER A 530 -16.86 -18.84 22.20
C SER A 530 -16.57 -17.39 22.64
N LEU A 531 -15.50 -16.79 22.15
CA LEU A 531 -15.05 -15.46 22.53
C LEU A 531 -15.41 -14.43 21.48
N TYR A 532 -15.63 -14.85 20.24
CA TYR A 532 -15.85 -13.97 19.12
C TYR A 532 -16.93 -12.92 19.41
N SER A 533 -18.06 -13.35 19.98
CA SER A 533 -19.17 -12.46 20.33
C SER A 533 -18.87 -11.46 21.45
N SER A 534 -17.76 -11.64 22.19
CA SER A 534 -17.30 -10.72 23.23
C SER A 534 -16.38 -9.62 22.69
N PHE A 535 -15.84 -9.80 21.48
CA PHE A 535 -14.97 -8.81 20.87
C PHE A 535 -15.77 -7.63 20.32
N THR A 536 -15.35 -6.43 20.68
CA THR A 536 -15.89 -5.16 20.17
C THR A 536 -14.95 -4.50 19.15
N GLY A 537 -13.82 -5.15 18.87
CA GLY A 537 -12.76 -4.56 18.06
C GLY A 537 -11.54 -5.46 17.92
N THR A 538 -10.50 -4.91 17.30
CA THR A 538 -9.23 -5.59 17.01
C THR A 538 -8.05 -4.70 17.33
N SER A 539 -6.91 -5.31 17.62
CA SER A 539 -5.62 -4.63 17.66
C SER A 539 -4.60 -5.44 16.86
N LEU A 540 -3.87 -4.77 15.99
CA LEU A 540 -2.79 -5.30 15.18
C LEU A 540 -1.53 -4.50 15.52
N ASN A 541 -0.45 -5.18 15.89
CA ASN A 541 0.87 -4.58 16.06
C ASN A 541 1.87 -5.38 15.23
N SER A 542 2.60 -4.69 14.36
CA SER A 542 3.65 -5.26 13.53
C SER A 542 4.89 -4.40 13.63
N VAL A 543 6.03 -5.00 13.96
CA VAL A 543 7.35 -4.36 13.95
C VAL A 543 8.21 -5.08 12.92
N GLN A 544 8.83 -4.34 12.01
CA GLN A 544 9.69 -4.88 10.97
C GLN A 544 11.04 -4.17 11.03
N ASN A 545 12.11 -4.94 11.16
CA ASN A 545 13.48 -4.44 11.15
C ASN A 545 14.20 -4.99 9.92
N GLY A 546 15.18 -4.23 9.43
CA GLY A 546 16.05 -4.73 8.39
C GLY A 546 17.38 -4.02 8.33
N THR A 547 18.40 -4.74 7.88
CA THR A 547 19.69 -4.19 7.50
C THR A 547 20.08 -4.71 6.13
N ALA A 548 20.66 -3.87 5.29
CA ALA A 548 21.09 -4.32 3.97
C ALA A 548 22.27 -3.52 3.45
N HIS A 549 23.03 -4.18 2.59
CA HIS A 549 24.13 -3.62 1.83
C HIS A 549 23.96 -3.98 0.35
N TYR A 550 24.29 -3.04 -0.52
CA TYR A 550 24.38 -3.24 -1.95
C TYR A 550 25.66 -2.58 -2.48
N PHE A 551 26.37 -3.30 -3.34
CA PHE A 551 27.52 -2.81 -4.09
C PHE A 551 27.25 -2.95 -5.59
N GLY A 552 27.51 -1.89 -6.34
CA GLY A 552 27.43 -1.88 -7.80
C GLY A 552 28.74 -1.43 -8.43
N SER A 553 29.17 -2.14 -9.49
CA SER A 553 30.32 -1.76 -10.32
C SER A 553 29.92 -1.60 -11.80
N PRO A 554 29.71 -0.35 -12.25
CA PRO A 554 29.36 -0.02 -13.63
C PRO A 554 30.34 -0.49 -14.70
N SER A 555 31.64 -0.46 -14.40
CA SER A 555 32.68 -0.80 -15.36
C SER A 555 32.73 -2.30 -15.65
N THR A 556 32.48 -3.15 -14.65
CA THR A 556 32.57 -4.61 -14.77
C THR A 556 31.23 -5.31 -15.01
N ARG A 557 30.12 -4.57 -14.96
CA ARG A 557 28.76 -5.15 -15.09
C ARG A 557 28.44 -6.20 -14.04
N THR A 558 28.80 -5.87 -12.81
CA THR A 558 28.55 -6.73 -11.65
C THR A 558 27.97 -5.95 -10.50
N SER A 559 27.07 -6.57 -9.77
CA SER A 559 26.63 -6.12 -8.45
C SER A 559 26.65 -7.27 -7.46
N SER A 560 26.56 -6.93 -6.18
CA SER A 560 26.34 -7.89 -5.10
C SER A 560 25.63 -7.20 -3.95
N GLY A 561 24.89 -7.95 -3.14
CA GLY A 561 24.27 -7.41 -1.93
C GLY A 561 24.02 -8.50 -0.91
N TYR A 562 23.69 -8.07 0.30
CA TYR A 562 23.23 -8.92 1.38
C TYR A 562 22.22 -8.13 2.22
N GLY A 563 21.36 -8.84 2.93
CA GLY A 563 20.37 -8.20 3.78
C GLY A 563 19.73 -9.17 4.75
N SER A 564 19.20 -8.63 5.82
CA SER A 564 18.40 -9.34 6.79
C SER A 564 17.14 -8.55 7.07
N THR A 565 16.02 -9.24 7.20
CA THR A 565 14.74 -8.64 7.58
C THR A 565 14.06 -9.56 8.59
N ASP A 566 13.57 -8.98 9.67
CA ASP A 566 12.71 -9.66 10.63
C ASP A 566 11.40 -8.90 10.80
N GLN A 567 10.35 -9.64 11.13
CA GLN A 567 9.05 -9.07 11.42
C GLN A 567 8.37 -9.84 12.56
N ASP A 568 7.98 -9.09 13.59
CA ASP A 568 7.11 -9.55 14.67
C ASP A 568 5.72 -8.96 14.48
N PHE A 569 4.75 -9.83 14.19
CA PHE A 569 3.35 -9.50 13.95
C PHE A 569 2.46 -10.11 15.02
N VAL A 570 1.55 -9.32 15.60
CA VAL A 570 0.57 -9.76 16.61
C VAL A 570 -0.80 -9.17 16.29
N PHE A 571 -1.80 -10.04 16.18
CA PHE A 571 -3.21 -9.69 16.00
C PHE A 571 -4.04 -10.17 17.19
N LYS A 572 -4.88 -9.28 17.72
CA LYS A 572 -5.66 -9.47 18.94
C LYS A 572 -7.12 -9.07 18.75
N GLY A 573 -8.03 -9.77 19.43
CA GLY A 573 -9.40 -9.31 19.65
C GLY A 573 -9.48 -8.43 20.90
N ILE A 574 -10.19 -7.30 20.81
CA ILE A 574 -10.44 -6.39 21.93
C ILE A 574 -11.82 -6.72 22.51
N SER A 575 -11.89 -7.11 23.78
CA SER A 575 -13.16 -7.44 24.44
C SER A 575 -13.81 -6.21 25.07
N SER A 576 -15.14 -6.21 25.21
CA SER A 576 -15.84 -5.17 25.96
C SER A 576 -15.43 -5.13 27.45
N GLY A 577 -15.30 -3.95 28.04
CA GLY A 577 -15.08 -3.76 29.49
C GLY A 577 -13.65 -4.06 29.97
N ASN A 578 -13.50 -4.57 31.20
CA ASN A 578 -12.19 -4.94 31.80
C ASN A 578 -11.57 -6.22 31.21
N GLY A 579 -12.16 -6.81 30.16
CA GLY A 579 -11.76 -8.10 29.58
C GLY A 579 -10.42 -8.11 28.84
N GLY A 580 -9.79 -6.94 28.64
CA GLY A 580 -8.50 -6.81 27.98
C GLY A 580 -8.51 -7.20 26.50
N SER A 581 -7.31 -7.30 25.92
CA SER A 581 -7.11 -7.84 24.58
C SER A 581 -6.63 -9.28 24.64
N ARG A 582 -7.06 -10.11 23.68
CA ARG A 582 -6.64 -11.51 23.58
C ARG A 582 -5.93 -11.75 22.27
N GLU A 583 -4.74 -12.35 22.33
CA GLU A 583 -4.01 -12.79 21.14
C GLU A 583 -4.80 -13.83 20.35
N LEU A 584 -4.98 -13.56 19.06
CA LEU A 584 -5.66 -14.42 18.11
C LEU A 584 -4.67 -15.01 17.11
N TYR A 585 -3.66 -14.24 16.71
CA TYR A 585 -2.60 -14.71 15.84
C TYR A 585 -1.30 -13.97 16.12
N ARG A 586 -0.17 -14.67 16.05
CA ARG A 586 1.16 -14.07 16.10
C ARG A 586 2.08 -14.79 15.13
N ARG A 587 2.91 -14.03 14.43
CA ARG A 587 4.00 -14.55 13.58
C ARG A 587 5.28 -13.79 13.84
N SER A 588 6.38 -14.52 13.96
CA SER A 588 7.72 -13.99 14.20
C SER A 588 8.65 -14.64 13.21
N VAL A 589 9.02 -13.90 12.18
CA VAL A 589 9.74 -14.43 11.01
C VAL A 589 11.01 -13.62 10.76
N GLU A 590 12.07 -14.30 10.35
CA GLU A 590 13.37 -13.71 10.05
C GLU A 590 13.93 -14.34 8.78
N ALA A 591 14.44 -13.50 7.90
CA ALA A 591 15.14 -13.91 6.70
C ALA A 591 16.50 -13.22 6.58
N VAL A 592 17.47 -13.97 6.04
CA VAL A 592 18.83 -13.51 5.78
C VAL A 592 19.22 -13.95 4.39
N ASN A 593 19.66 -13.00 3.57
CA ASN A 593 20.13 -13.21 2.19
C ASN A 593 19.14 -14.01 1.33
N GLY A 594 17.87 -13.60 1.35
CA GLY A 594 16.82 -14.23 0.57
C GLY A 594 16.41 -15.62 1.06
N SER A 595 16.77 -16.02 2.28
CA SER A 595 16.35 -17.29 2.88
C SER A 595 15.71 -17.05 4.24
N VAL A 596 14.51 -17.60 4.47
CA VAL A 596 13.92 -17.66 5.81
C VAL A 596 14.80 -18.54 6.70
N VAL A 597 15.20 -18.02 7.86
CA VAL A 597 16.04 -18.71 8.85
C VAL A 597 15.23 -19.09 10.10
N ARG A 598 14.18 -18.33 10.41
CA ARG A 598 13.27 -18.59 11.51
C ARG A 598 11.86 -18.17 11.14
N ASP A 599 10.88 -18.99 11.49
CA ASP A 599 9.46 -18.64 11.43
C ASP A 599 8.71 -19.33 12.57
N VAL A 600 7.97 -18.56 13.36
CA VAL A 600 7.19 -19.07 14.49
C VAL A 600 5.80 -18.46 14.42
N GLU A 601 4.79 -19.31 14.31
CA GLU A 601 3.39 -18.91 14.19
C GLU A 601 2.54 -19.54 15.29
N SER A 602 1.67 -18.74 15.90
CA SER A 602 0.65 -19.20 16.84
C SER A 602 -0.73 -18.69 16.45
N ILE A 603 -1.73 -19.54 16.69
CA ILE A 603 -3.15 -19.21 16.58
C ILE A 603 -3.82 -19.40 17.94
N VAL A 604 -4.47 -18.37 18.45
CA VAL A 604 -5.14 -18.36 19.77
C VAL A 604 -4.24 -18.89 20.90
N GLY A 605 -2.95 -18.50 20.88
CA GLY A 605 -1.94 -18.91 21.86
C GLY A 605 -1.38 -20.33 21.67
N VAL A 606 -1.83 -21.08 20.66
CA VAL A 606 -1.30 -22.41 20.32
C VAL A 606 -0.35 -22.28 19.15
N GLN A 607 0.91 -22.72 19.32
CA GLN A 607 1.88 -22.74 18.23
C GLN A 607 1.42 -23.72 17.14
N VAL A 608 1.21 -23.22 15.92
CA VAL A 608 0.81 -24.02 14.77
C VAL A 608 1.99 -24.37 13.88
N ARG A 609 3.04 -23.55 13.89
CA ARG A 609 4.25 -23.75 13.09
C ARG A 609 5.51 -23.29 13.82
N PHE A 610 6.59 -24.00 13.56
CA PHE A 610 7.94 -23.66 14.01
C PHE A 610 8.93 -24.14 12.97
N TYR A 611 9.66 -23.19 12.40
CA TYR A 611 10.77 -23.43 11.50
C TYR A 611 11.98 -22.71 12.07
N ASN A 612 13.08 -23.45 12.20
CA ASN A 612 14.37 -22.90 12.62
C ASN A 612 15.47 -23.66 11.89
N ARG A 613 16.20 -22.97 11.03
CA ARG A 613 17.41 -23.51 10.40
C ARG A 613 18.54 -22.52 10.55
N ARG A 614 19.76 -23.06 10.72
CA ARG A 614 20.96 -22.25 10.51
C ARG A 614 20.89 -21.68 9.09
N PRO A 615 21.35 -20.44 8.87
CA PRO A 615 21.36 -19.84 7.54
C PRO A 615 21.92 -20.87 6.56
N ARG A 616 21.13 -21.25 5.55
CA ARG A 616 21.69 -21.97 4.41
C ARG A 616 22.83 -21.08 3.94
N THR A 617 24.04 -21.64 3.92
CA THR A 617 25.26 -20.98 3.48
C THR A 617 24.87 -20.09 2.31
N ALA A 618 25.05 -18.78 2.49
CA ALA A 618 24.50 -17.69 1.68
C ALA A 618 24.03 -18.19 0.32
N ILE A 619 22.76 -17.94 -0.05
CA ILE A 619 22.38 -17.94 -1.47
C ILE A 619 23.54 -17.24 -2.15
N ARG A 620 24.30 -18.02 -2.94
CA ARG A 620 25.62 -17.63 -3.47
C ARG A 620 25.47 -16.18 -3.86
N GLN A 621 26.36 -15.31 -3.34
CA GLN A 621 26.59 -13.94 -3.80
C GLN A 621 25.92 -13.83 -5.15
N GLU A 622 24.79 -13.13 -5.24
CA GLU A 622 24.23 -12.80 -6.54
C GLU A 622 25.34 -12.00 -7.23
N ARG A 623 26.27 -12.70 -7.88
CA ARG A 623 27.07 -12.24 -8.98
C ARG A 623 26.08 -12.19 -10.11
N ASP A 624 25.15 -11.28 -9.93
CA ASP A 624 24.29 -10.85 -10.98
C ASP A 624 25.24 -10.31 -12.03
N THR A 625 25.44 -11.11 -13.06
CA THR A 625 25.93 -10.68 -14.37
C THR A 625 24.78 -9.90 -14.99
N ILE A 626 24.45 -8.82 -14.32
CA ILE A 626 23.42 -7.87 -14.69
C ILE A 626 24.16 -6.63 -15.13
N THR A 627 23.73 -6.07 -16.25
CA THR A 627 24.16 -4.74 -16.71
C THR A 627 24.05 -3.78 -15.52
N PRO A 628 25.15 -3.21 -15.07
CA PRO A 628 25.27 -2.64 -13.75
C PRO A 628 24.35 -1.42 -13.67
N LYS A 629 23.70 -1.23 -12.52
CA LYS A 629 23.03 0.03 -12.21
C LYS A 629 24.09 1.14 -12.32
N GLU A 630 23.87 2.19 -13.11
CA GLU A 630 24.92 3.21 -13.37
C GLU A 630 25.22 4.10 -12.16
N SER A 631 24.29 4.19 -11.20
CA SER A 631 24.38 5.00 -9.98
C SER A 631 23.31 4.56 -8.96
N PRO A 632 23.39 4.98 -7.67
CA PRO A 632 22.29 4.84 -6.72
C PRO A 632 20.96 5.35 -7.30
N ARG A 633 21.00 6.51 -7.98
CA ARG A 633 19.84 7.12 -8.65
C ARG A 633 19.18 6.23 -9.68
N ARG A 634 19.93 5.59 -10.56
CA ARG A 634 19.35 4.63 -11.50
C ARG A 634 18.93 3.33 -10.82
N GLY A 635 19.56 3.00 -9.70
CA GLY A 635 19.32 1.76 -8.97
C GLY A 635 18.06 1.75 -8.13
N LEU A 636 17.64 2.91 -7.62
CA LEU A 636 16.50 3.09 -6.73
C LEU A 636 15.48 4.11 -7.25
N GLY A 637 15.73 4.73 -8.41
CA GLY A 637 15.04 5.95 -8.84
C GLY A 637 15.50 7.23 -8.11
N ARG A 638 16.43 7.14 -7.15
CA ARG A 638 16.91 8.26 -6.30
C ARG A 638 18.32 8.06 -5.72
N GLY A 639 18.93 9.12 -5.21
CA GLY A 639 20.31 9.16 -4.71
C GLY A 639 21.22 10.00 -5.61
N PRO A 640 22.50 10.21 -5.23
CA PRO A 640 23.45 10.95 -6.04
C PRO A 640 23.62 10.26 -7.40
N GLY A 641 23.46 11.00 -8.49
CA GLY A 641 23.46 10.38 -9.81
C GLY A 641 23.44 11.28 -11.05
N ARG A 642 23.64 12.60 -10.87
CA ARG A 642 24.25 13.55 -11.81
C ARG A 642 24.24 14.92 -11.13
N VAL A 643 25.43 15.46 -10.84
CA VAL A 643 25.62 16.88 -10.51
C VAL A 643 24.98 17.68 -11.64
N LYS A 644 24.27 18.79 -11.36
CA LYS A 644 23.91 19.75 -12.42
C LYS A 644 25.20 20.06 -13.17
N GLU A 645 25.32 19.62 -14.42
CA GLU A 645 26.41 20.08 -15.27
C GLU A 645 26.34 21.61 -15.24
N VAL A 646 27.40 22.23 -14.75
CA VAL A 646 27.59 23.67 -14.91
C VAL A 646 27.55 23.88 -16.41
N LEU A 647 26.47 24.51 -16.90
CA LEU A 647 26.40 25.02 -18.25
C LEU A 647 27.51 26.06 -18.38
N ILE A 648 28.70 25.62 -18.77
CA ILE A 648 29.73 26.51 -19.27
C ILE A 648 29.15 27.08 -20.56
N GLN A 649 28.61 28.29 -20.48
CA GLN A 649 28.40 29.14 -21.64
C GLN A 649 29.78 29.41 -22.24
N SER A 650 30.09 28.67 -23.30
CA SER A 650 31.03 29.12 -24.30
C SER A 650 30.36 30.27 -25.07
N GLY A 651 31.04 31.41 -25.14
CA GLY A 651 30.51 32.59 -25.82
C GLY A 651 31.46 33.78 -25.85
N ASN A 652 32.53 33.63 -26.65
CA ASN A 652 33.51 34.61 -27.15
C ASN A 652 34.50 35.27 -26.19
#